data_AF-A0A2W5NGJ6-F1
#
_entry.id   AF-A0A2W5NGJ6-F1
#
_cell.length_a   1.000
_cell.length_b   1.000
_cell.length_c   1.000
_cell.angle_alpha   90.00
_cell.angle_beta   90.00
_cell.angle_gamma   90.00
#
_symmetry.space_group_name_H-M   'P 1'
#
loop_
_entity.id
_entity.type
_entity.pdbx_description
1 polymer ?
#
loop_
_entity_poly.entity_id
_entity_poly.type
_entity_poly.pdbx_seq_one_letter_code
_entity_poly.pdbx_strand_id
1 'polypeptide(L)'
;MASDRRAPRGVAHRRRPGPHCDRRATARSQARDRIVTFRRGCYQTSGQGEFPRRGAGKRSRPSQEDRLVSGSTRPGATAARASLPSWCKVVTAMSTVYDRVDLTDLVVAGRENDGSGNNGARGERFGAYVRVTPHSYGSDDGSVWDRPDAEGGADDPRAISDRVLATTEDRPAHEGVNEFFQFFGQFITHDIAGSKSGSTERVTGLDPALLGGTFTRDDFTIADESPLNPNVREQIDNQTAYLDLSQVYGPADSINTLLRDPDSAKLLTSARDLLPKAEDIAAAHDITAAAAAGGTLGAFGGPNPIGFVGGDSRLNQQAQLIADHTLFLRNHNWHVDQLEKLHPDWSTEEVYQTARALNEAEFQHVVYDEYLAKLVGKQAISAYSGFDASVDPSIINEWTTTAFRFGHDQASASDAKVGEHGRGTSITLGANFTASFGGNGVTSAEDLDRWLRGELAQAAQEIDGKVSDGVRQELFGFGFDLAAVDIARGDDHGVGDYNALRAGLGLSTYASFDAFAAANDVDAATLRSLKTVYGDDIGELDSIVGILLEKEASGSMLGETATILTVTQFENTRDGDRFWYEERFADHPELIDAIADTSLADIIARTSGIDYLYHDAFAAAARIGGTKGDDRLSGTSKGDLLIGFAGDDRLSGGRGADDLYGGRGKDVLLGGRGSDRLYGGAGDDTLRGGRQADTLDGGAGDDVLYGGTRRDTFVFKDGGDDHIADFTWRDRIDLSAYSEFHSLADVREHAETRRGNTVIHLDNGSVIIDDFALADLRTKHFIFGDHIDIA
;
A
#
# COMPACT_ATOMS: atom_id res chain seq x y z
N MET A 1 -26.69 2.01 63.01
CA MET A 1 -27.09 0.85 63.85
C MET A 1 -26.88 -0.43 63.05
N ALA A 2 -26.87 -1.61 63.67
CA ALA A 2 -26.34 -2.84 63.07
C ALA A 2 -27.42 -3.91 62.75
N SER A 3 -26.95 -5.09 62.33
CA SER A 3 -27.66 -6.32 61.90
C SER A 3 -28.26 -6.29 60.47
N ASP A 4 -27.99 -7.19 59.51
CA ASP A 4 -27.32 -8.52 59.40
C ASP A 4 -28.25 -9.75 59.25
N ARG A 5 -28.07 -10.50 58.14
CA ARG A 5 -28.34 -11.93 57.88
C ARG A 5 -29.75 -12.54 57.62
N ARG A 6 -29.80 -13.20 56.44
CA ARG A 6 -30.14 -14.62 56.13
C ARG A 6 -31.55 -15.01 55.60
N ALA A 7 -31.51 -15.91 54.62
CA ALA A 7 -32.63 -16.69 54.05
C ALA A 7 -32.78 -18.06 54.77
N PRO A 8 -33.75 -18.93 54.36
CA PRO A 8 -33.33 -20.10 53.57
C PRO A 8 -34.31 -20.66 52.50
N ARG A 9 -33.78 -21.64 51.75
CA ARG A 9 -34.30 -22.46 50.63
C ARG A 9 -35.54 -23.33 50.93
N GLY A 10 -36.27 -23.81 49.90
CA GLY A 10 -37.19 -24.96 50.01
C GLY A 10 -37.95 -25.42 48.74
N VAL A 11 -37.44 -26.43 48.02
CA VAL A 11 -37.97 -27.02 46.74
C VAL A 11 -39.19 -27.93 47.00
N ALA A 12 -40.29 -27.90 46.22
CA ALA A 12 -40.58 -28.66 44.96
C ALA A 12 -42.03 -28.36 44.41
N HIS A 13 -42.63 -28.89 43.31
CA HIS A 13 -42.23 -29.88 42.27
C HIS A 13 -43.07 -29.82 40.93
N ARG A 14 -43.20 -30.97 40.23
CA ARG A 14 -43.88 -31.37 38.95
C ARG A 14 -45.45 -31.27 38.96
N ARG A 15 -46.22 -31.34 37.85
CA ARG A 15 -46.05 -31.97 36.49
C ARG A 15 -47.00 -31.34 35.39
N ARG A 16 -46.84 -31.74 34.12
CA ARG A 16 -47.57 -31.33 32.87
C ARG A 16 -48.74 -32.31 32.50
N PRO A 17 -49.64 -32.10 31.47
CA PRO A 17 -49.44 -31.44 30.16
C PRO A 17 -50.59 -30.56 29.57
N GLY A 18 -50.38 -30.03 28.36
CA GLY A 18 -51.40 -29.45 27.45
C GLY A 18 -51.89 -30.50 26.43
N PRO A 19 -51.84 -30.28 25.10
CA PRO A 19 -51.41 -29.10 24.31
C PRO A 19 -52.60 -28.12 24.09
N HIS A 20 -52.88 -27.36 23.01
CA HIS A 20 -52.36 -26.98 21.66
C HIS A 20 -52.95 -25.56 21.37
N CYS A 21 -52.69 -24.73 20.34
CA CYS A 21 -51.82 -24.63 19.14
C CYS A 21 -51.88 -23.14 18.70
N ASP A 22 -51.02 -22.56 17.84
CA ASP A 22 -49.57 -22.69 17.61
C ASP A 22 -49.13 -21.54 16.65
N ARG A 23 -47.99 -20.89 16.92
CA ARG A 23 -47.06 -20.25 15.93
C ARG A 23 -47.43 -18.90 15.27
N ARG A 24 -46.49 -18.09 14.74
CA ARG A 24 -45.00 -17.86 14.92
C ARG A 24 -44.64 -16.57 14.12
N ALA A 25 -43.48 -15.93 14.26
CA ALA A 25 -42.61 -15.66 15.42
C ALA A 25 -41.42 -14.77 14.98
N THR A 26 -40.95 -13.90 15.86
CA THR A 26 -39.60 -13.31 15.85
C THR A 26 -38.75 -13.98 16.95
N ALA A 27 -37.41 -13.96 16.83
CA ALA A 27 -36.48 -14.12 17.97
C ALA A 27 -35.03 -13.76 17.59
N ARG A 28 -34.35 -12.98 18.44
CA ARG A 28 -32.88 -13.02 18.60
C ARG A 28 -32.51 -14.05 19.70
N SER A 29 -31.21 -14.34 19.79
CA SER A 29 -30.43 -14.47 21.04
C SER A 29 -29.92 -15.84 21.53
N GLN A 30 -28.64 -15.77 21.91
CA GLN A 30 -27.91 -16.48 22.99
C GLN A 30 -27.53 -17.96 22.87
N ALA A 31 -26.24 -18.17 23.14
CA ALA A 31 -25.53 -19.44 23.18
C ALA A 31 -25.68 -20.18 24.52
N ARG A 32 -25.25 -21.46 24.55
CA ARG A 32 -24.36 -21.98 25.62
C ARG A 32 -23.72 -23.33 25.27
N ASP A 33 -22.40 -23.35 25.46
CA ASP A 33 -21.50 -24.45 25.85
C ASP A 33 -21.92 -25.91 25.62
N ARG A 34 -21.11 -26.62 24.83
CA ARG A 34 -20.76 -28.01 25.11
C ARG A 34 -19.26 -28.28 24.95
N ILE A 35 -18.60 -28.46 26.09
CA ILE A 35 -17.25 -29.02 26.19
C ILE A 35 -17.22 -30.41 25.53
N VAL A 36 -16.24 -30.63 24.64
CA VAL A 36 -15.85 -31.98 24.20
C VAL A 36 -14.34 -32.12 24.40
N THR A 37 -13.95 -33.03 25.29
CA THR A 37 -12.55 -33.32 25.60
C THR A 37 -12.01 -34.37 24.63
N PHE A 38 -10.87 -34.12 23.98
CA PHE A 38 -10.08 -35.17 23.32
C PHE A 38 -8.69 -35.32 23.94
N ARG A 39 -8.09 -36.51 23.74
CA ARG A 39 -7.07 -37.07 24.65
C ARG A 39 -5.64 -36.85 24.17
N ARG A 40 -4.73 -36.73 25.15
CA ARG A 40 -3.29 -37.01 24.96
C ARG A 40 -3.06 -38.48 24.60
N GLY A 41 -2.10 -38.73 23.72
CA GLY A 41 -1.38 -39.98 23.52
C GLY A 41 -0.13 -39.67 22.68
N CYS A 42 1.06 -39.53 23.26
CA CYS A 42 1.93 -40.62 23.73
C CYS A 42 2.47 -41.49 22.59
N TYR A 43 3.65 -41.13 22.09
CA TYR A 43 4.65 -42.08 21.57
C TYR A 43 6.03 -41.74 22.17
N GLN A 44 6.81 -42.76 22.53
CA GLN A 44 8.12 -42.60 23.16
C GLN A 44 9.23 -43.26 22.34
N THR A 45 10.27 -42.46 22.06
CA THR A 45 11.71 -42.79 22.04
C THR A 45 12.17 -44.25 21.85
N SER A 46 12.80 -44.53 20.70
CA SER A 46 14.04 -45.33 20.59
C SER A 46 14.64 -45.14 19.18
N GLY A 47 15.96 -45.12 18.95
CA GLY A 47 17.08 -45.00 19.90
C GLY A 47 18.46 -45.13 19.20
N GLN A 48 19.37 -44.20 19.53
CA GLN A 48 20.85 -44.21 19.36
C GLN A 48 21.54 -44.67 18.05
N GLY A 49 22.49 -43.83 17.60
CA GLY A 49 23.60 -44.18 16.72
C GLY A 49 24.70 -43.10 16.85
N GLU A 50 25.96 -43.48 17.08
CA GLU A 50 27.02 -42.56 17.53
C GLU A 50 28.03 -42.18 16.42
N PHE A 51 28.45 -40.90 16.36
CA PHE A 51 29.82 -40.34 16.19
C PHE A 51 30.84 -40.93 15.13
N PRO A 52 32.05 -40.34 14.91
CA PRO A 52 32.54 -38.96 15.10
C PRO A 52 33.43 -38.36 13.96
N ARG A 53 33.41 -37.02 13.84
CA ARG A 53 34.56 -36.06 13.69
C ARG A 53 35.61 -36.16 12.54
N ARG A 54 36.05 -34.93 12.14
CA ARG A 54 37.31 -34.52 11.45
C ARG A 54 37.38 -34.79 9.92
N GLY A 55 38.10 -33.99 9.13
CA GLY A 55 38.97 -32.84 9.49
C GLY A 55 39.35 -31.95 8.30
N ALA A 56 40.18 -30.92 8.54
CA ALA A 56 40.46 -29.84 7.59
C ALA A 56 41.53 -30.16 6.52
N GLY A 57 41.45 -29.48 5.37
CA GLY A 57 42.46 -29.48 4.29
C GLY A 57 42.51 -28.11 3.57
N LYS A 58 43.68 -27.72 3.03
CA LYS A 58 43.94 -26.37 2.46
C LYS A 58 44.33 -26.42 0.97
N ARG A 59 43.94 -25.36 0.24
CA ARG A 59 44.63 -24.70 -0.91
C ARG A 59 45.31 -25.57 -1.99
N SER A 60 44.94 -25.32 -3.26
CA SER A 60 45.82 -24.61 -4.24
C SER A 60 45.13 -24.31 -5.59
N ARG A 61 45.66 -23.30 -6.30
CA ARG A 61 45.50 -22.96 -7.75
C ARG A 61 46.90 -23.17 -8.43
N PRO A 62 47.12 -22.84 -9.72
CA PRO A 62 46.52 -23.36 -10.96
C PRO A 62 47.60 -23.70 -12.05
N SER A 63 47.18 -24.05 -13.26
CA SER A 63 47.96 -23.91 -14.52
C SER A 63 46.98 -23.76 -15.70
N GLN A 64 47.00 -22.67 -16.46
CA GLN A 64 47.75 -22.51 -17.74
C GLN A 64 47.46 -23.63 -18.76
N GLU A 65 46.70 -23.35 -19.82
CA GLU A 65 47.04 -22.56 -21.04
C GLU A 65 47.70 -23.44 -22.10
N ASP A 66 47.09 -23.50 -23.28
CA ASP A 66 47.83 -23.58 -24.53
C ASP A 66 47.04 -22.90 -25.67
N ARG A 67 47.74 -22.40 -26.70
CA ARG A 67 47.14 -21.72 -27.86
C ARG A 67 47.47 -22.49 -29.13
N LEU A 68 46.65 -22.33 -30.19
CA LEU A 68 47.17 -21.98 -31.52
C LEU A 68 46.05 -21.53 -32.48
N VAL A 69 46.45 -21.06 -33.67
CA VAL A 69 45.65 -20.17 -34.54
C VAL A 69 45.80 -20.59 -36.01
N SER A 70 44.72 -20.51 -36.80
CA SER A 70 44.64 -19.96 -38.18
C SER A 70 43.49 -20.55 -39.01
N GLY A 71 43.08 -19.84 -40.07
CA GLY A 71 42.12 -20.32 -41.08
C GLY A 71 41.00 -19.33 -41.38
N SER A 72 41.15 -18.51 -42.42
CA SER A 72 40.15 -17.52 -42.84
C SER A 72 39.56 -17.83 -44.22
N THR A 73 38.22 -17.77 -44.33
CA THR A 73 37.51 -17.48 -45.60
C THR A 73 36.06 -17.02 -45.35
N ARG A 74 35.60 -16.11 -46.21
CA ARG A 74 34.24 -15.54 -46.37
C ARG A 74 34.13 -15.11 -47.85
N PRO A 75 32.95 -14.70 -48.38
CA PRO A 75 31.59 -14.68 -47.82
C PRO A 75 30.59 -15.53 -48.64
N GLY A 76 29.28 -15.48 -48.35
CA GLY A 76 28.28 -15.93 -49.35
C GLY A 76 26.88 -16.37 -48.92
N ALA A 77 26.20 -15.72 -47.95
CA ALA A 77 24.74 -15.86 -47.79
C ALA A 77 24.14 -14.64 -47.09
N THR A 78 22.99 -14.17 -47.56
CA THR A 78 22.21 -13.09 -46.92
C THR A 78 21.38 -13.65 -45.78
N ALA A 79 21.77 -13.39 -44.54
CA ALA A 79 20.86 -13.52 -43.41
C ALA A 79 19.84 -12.37 -43.46
N ALA A 80 18.56 -12.68 -43.64
CA ALA A 80 17.50 -11.73 -43.35
C ALA A 80 17.56 -11.37 -41.85
N ARG A 81 17.35 -10.10 -41.52
CA ARG A 81 16.97 -9.74 -40.15
C ARG A 81 15.55 -10.28 -39.93
N ALA A 82 15.44 -11.47 -39.34
CA ALA A 82 14.24 -11.77 -38.58
C ALA A 82 14.16 -10.72 -37.46
N SER A 83 13.07 -9.96 -37.42
CA SER A 83 12.67 -9.27 -36.21
C SER A 83 12.54 -10.31 -35.10
N LEU A 84 13.05 -10.00 -33.90
CA LEU A 84 12.62 -10.71 -32.71
C LEU A 84 11.10 -10.48 -32.60
N PRO A 85 10.27 -11.53 -32.38
CA PRO A 85 8.87 -11.32 -32.06
C PRO A 85 8.76 -10.38 -30.86
N SER A 86 7.83 -9.43 -30.94
CA SER A 86 7.41 -8.68 -29.77
C SER A 86 6.96 -9.67 -28.69
N TRP A 87 7.43 -9.46 -27.46
CA TRP A 87 6.86 -10.15 -26.32
C TRP A 87 5.45 -9.61 -26.16
N CYS A 88 4.43 -10.48 -26.18
CA CYS A 88 3.13 -10.09 -25.64
C CYS A 88 3.35 -9.83 -24.15
N LYS A 89 3.39 -8.54 -23.78
CA LYS A 89 3.09 -8.12 -22.41
C LYS A 89 1.62 -8.47 -22.20
N VAL A 90 1.35 -9.64 -21.62
CA VAL A 90 0.03 -9.93 -21.04
C VAL A 90 -0.01 -9.38 -19.62
N VAL A 91 0.32 -8.09 -19.51
CA VAL A 91 -0.53 -7.22 -18.70
C VAL A 91 -1.87 -7.24 -19.42
N THR A 92 -2.98 -7.18 -18.68
CA THR A 92 -4.29 -6.91 -19.28
C THR A 92 -4.17 -5.71 -20.24
N ALA A 93 -5.03 -5.63 -21.26
CA ALA A 93 -5.30 -4.33 -21.86
C ALA A 93 -5.93 -3.47 -20.75
N MET A 94 -5.08 -2.76 -20.00
CA MET A 94 -5.45 -1.82 -18.96
C MET A 94 -6.05 -0.64 -19.71
N SER A 95 -7.31 -0.80 -20.12
CA SER A 95 -8.08 0.13 -20.93
C SER A 95 -8.00 1.47 -20.24
N THR A 96 -7.10 2.31 -20.72
CA THR A 96 -6.65 3.48 -19.98
C THR A 96 -7.79 4.50 -19.94
N VAL A 97 -7.67 5.50 -19.07
CA VAL A 97 -8.49 6.71 -19.16
C VAL A 97 -8.57 7.20 -20.63
N TYR A 98 -7.45 7.14 -21.35
CA TYR A 98 -7.30 7.55 -22.74
C TYR A 98 -7.96 6.63 -23.79
N ASP A 99 -8.23 5.37 -23.46
CA ASP A 99 -8.94 4.43 -24.36
C ASP A 99 -10.47 4.48 -24.15
N ARG A 100 -10.91 5.05 -23.02
CA ARG A 100 -12.33 5.08 -22.58
C ARG A 100 -12.98 6.47 -22.62
N VAL A 101 -12.19 7.55 -22.54
CA VAL A 101 -12.68 8.92 -22.34
C VAL A 101 -12.17 9.87 -23.42
N ASP A 102 -13.07 10.67 -24.00
CA ASP A 102 -12.70 11.78 -24.88
C ASP A 102 -12.31 13.01 -24.03
N LEU A 103 -10.99 13.29 -23.98
CA LEU A 103 -10.43 14.42 -23.22
C LEU A 103 -10.37 15.74 -24.02
N THR A 104 -10.94 15.79 -25.24
CA THR A 104 -10.76 16.93 -26.17
C THR A 104 -11.25 18.27 -25.60
N ASP A 105 -12.32 18.28 -24.82
CA ASP A 105 -12.88 19.48 -24.18
C ASP A 105 -12.44 19.67 -22.71
N LEU A 106 -11.53 18.82 -22.18
CA LEU A 106 -11.08 18.90 -20.78
C LEU A 106 -10.20 20.13 -20.53
N VAL A 107 -10.60 20.98 -19.59
CA VAL A 107 -9.84 22.20 -19.19
C VAL A 107 -9.38 22.09 -17.73
N VAL A 108 -8.11 21.79 -17.53
CA VAL A 108 -7.51 21.64 -16.20
C VAL A 108 -7.00 22.98 -15.64
N ALA A 109 -7.51 23.35 -14.46
CA ALA A 109 -6.87 24.37 -13.62
C ALA A 109 -5.68 23.76 -12.85
N GLY A 110 -4.52 24.42 -12.93
CA GLY A 110 -3.36 24.11 -12.09
C GLY A 110 -3.59 24.50 -10.63
N ARG A 111 -2.89 23.83 -9.71
CA ARG A 111 -2.83 24.18 -8.28
C ARG A 111 -1.47 24.80 -7.96
N GLU A 112 -1.44 25.74 -7.01
CA GLU A 112 -0.19 26.37 -6.56
C GLU A 112 0.68 25.33 -5.84
N ASN A 113 2.00 25.35 -6.08
CA ASN A 113 2.91 24.32 -5.60
C ASN A 113 3.07 24.28 -4.08
N ASP A 114 2.77 25.36 -3.37
CA ASP A 114 2.79 25.42 -1.90
C ASP A 114 1.40 25.14 -1.28
N GLY A 115 0.42 24.72 -2.08
CA GLY A 115 -0.98 24.52 -1.66
C GLY A 115 -1.75 25.82 -1.38
N SER A 116 -1.15 26.99 -1.61
CA SER A 116 -1.77 28.28 -1.29
C SER A 116 -2.99 28.58 -2.17
N GLY A 117 -3.91 29.36 -1.61
CA GLY A 117 -5.13 29.78 -2.29
C GLY A 117 -6.12 28.67 -2.64
N ASN A 118 -5.89 27.42 -2.20
CA ASN A 118 -6.81 26.28 -2.36
C ASN A 118 -8.07 26.47 -1.50
N ASN A 119 -7.95 26.21 -0.20
CA ASN A 119 -8.99 26.43 0.80
C ASN A 119 -9.01 27.91 1.27
N GLY A 120 -10.12 28.36 1.85
CA GLY A 120 -10.27 29.71 2.42
C GLY A 120 -9.80 29.87 3.87
N ALA A 121 -9.50 28.76 4.56
CA ALA A 121 -9.03 28.73 5.95
C ALA A 121 -7.50 28.60 6.05
N ARG A 122 -6.96 27.41 5.71
CA ARG A 122 -5.56 26.99 5.85
C ARG A 122 -5.25 25.80 4.92
N GLY A 123 -4.04 25.26 4.99
CA GLY A 123 -3.60 24.02 4.34
C GLY A 123 -2.36 24.20 3.46
N GLU A 124 -1.95 25.45 3.27
CA GLU A 124 -0.70 25.83 2.64
C GLU A 124 0.53 25.41 3.45
N ARG A 125 1.64 25.24 2.73
CA ARG A 125 2.94 24.92 3.30
C ARG A 125 3.39 25.97 4.33
N PHE A 126 3.99 25.51 5.43
CA PHE A 126 4.34 26.32 6.59
C PHE A 126 3.14 26.83 7.41
N GLY A 127 1.95 26.26 7.20
CA GLY A 127 0.88 26.27 8.19
C GLY A 127 1.31 25.67 9.54
N ALA A 128 0.67 26.12 10.61
CA ALA A 128 0.82 25.54 11.94
C ALA A 128 -0.24 24.45 12.17
N TYR A 129 0.15 23.37 12.84
CA TYR A 129 -0.76 22.24 13.12
C TYR A 129 -2.02 22.66 13.89
N VAL A 130 -3.11 21.93 13.67
CA VAL A 130 -4.31 21.97 14.52
C VAL A 130 -4.23 20.85 15.57
N ARG A 131 -5.07 20.91 16.61
CA ARG A 131 -4.99 20.00 17.77
C ARG A 131 -6.33 19.45 18.22
N VAL A 132 -6.27 18.25 18.78
CA VAL A 132 -7.33 17.60 19.55
C VAL A 132 -7.17 17.86 21.06
N THR A 133 -5.95 18.02 21.55
CA THR A 133 -5.61 18.26 22.96
C THR A 133 -5.16 19.70 23.23
N PRO A 134 -5.42 20.24 24.43
CA PRO A 134 -4.68 21.39 24.94
C PRO A 134 -3.19 21.03 25.06
N HIS A 135 -2.30 22.01 24.86
CA HIS A 135 -0.85 21.83 24.97
C HIS A 135 -0.44 21.23 26.32
N SER A 136 0.30 20.12 26.26
CA SER A 136 0.91 19.47 27.41
C SER A 136 2.40 19.78 27.47
N TYR A 137 2.75 20.91 28.09
CA TYR A 137 4.13 21.29 28.40
C TYR A 137 4.25 21.62 29.90
N GLY A 138 5.36 21.27 30.54
CA GLY A 138 5.66 21.58 31.94
C GLY A 138 5.89 23.08 32.24
N SER A 139 5.82 23.96 31.24
CA SER A 139 5.78 25.41 31.44
C SER A 139 4.69 26.06 30.59
N ASP A 140 4.04 27.10 31.14
CA ASP A 140 2.95 27.85 30.51
C ASP A 140 3.32 28.50 29.15
N ASP A 141 4.62 28.59 28.83
CA ASP A 141 5.17 29.15 27.59
C ASP A 141 5.73 28.08 26.61
N GLY A 142 5.59 26.79 26.95
CA GLY A 142 6.12 25.67 26.17
C GLY A 142 7.64 25.63 26.03
N SER A 143 8.39 26.45 26.76
CA SER A 143 9.86 26.52 26.67
C SER A 143 10.56 25.29 27.24
N VAL A 144 9.92 24.58 28.15
CA VAL A 144 10.47 23.40 28.83
C VAL A 144 9.95 22.09 28.20
N TRP A 145 10.82 21.09 28.08
CA TRP A 145 10.46 19.70 27.85
C TRP A 145 10.34 19.01 29.21
N ASP A 146 9.10 18.94 29.70
CA ASP A 146 8.69 18.26 30.94
C ASP A 146 7.20 17.91 30.77
N ARG A 147 6.77 16.77 31.33
CA ARG A 147 5.35 16.55 31.69
C ARG A 147 5.07 17.19 33.07
N PRO A 148 3.81 17.32 33.51
CA PRO A 148 3.48 17.89 34.83
C PRO A 148 3.96 17.06 36.05
N ASP A 149 5.24 17.21 36.41
CA ASP A 149 5.91 16.76 37.66
C ASP A 149 5.90 15.25 37.98
N ALA A 150 6.94 14.51 37.54
CA ALA A 150 7.19 13.13 37.99
C ALA A 150 8.65 12.86 38.43
N GLU A 151 9.05 13.26 39.66
CA GLU A 151 10.28 12.76 40.33
C GLU A 151 10.18 11.23 40.60
N GLY A 152 10.26 10.38 39.57
CA GLY A 152 9.99 8.95 39.75
C GLY A 152 10.02 8.04 38.52
N GLY A 153 10.16 8.57 37.31
CA GLY A 153 10.41 7.78 36.10
C GLY A 153 9.20 7.63 35.18
N ALA A 154 9.01 8.64 34.34
CA ALA A 154 8.37 8.55 33.02
C ALA A 154 9.31 9.05 31.89
N ASP A 155 10.50 9.54 32.24
CA ASP A 155 11.29 10.51 31.45
C ASP A 155 12.37 9.88 30.54
N ASP A 156 12.27 8.57 30.28
CA ASP A 156 13.24 7.81 29.48
C ASP A 156 12.55 7.10 28.29
N PRO A 157 12.41 7.80 27.14
CA PRO A 157 11.87 7.24 25.90
C PRO A 157 12.55 5.94 25.46
N ARG A 158 13.85 5.80 25.75
CA ARG A 158 14.62 4.61 25.40
C ARG A 158 14.30 3.45 26.33
N ALA A 159 14.09 3.68 27.63
CA ALA A 159 13.61 2.64 28.54
C ALA A 159 12.16 2.21 28.26
N ILE A 160 11.30 3.11 27.76
CA ILE A 160 9.97 2.77 27.26
C ILE A 160 10.10 1.85 26.03
N SER A 161 10.86 2.29 25.01
CA SER A 161 11.15 1.51 23.80
C SER A 161 11.70 0.11 24.13
N ASP A 162 12.79 0.01 24.91
CA ASP A 162 13.46 -1.27 25.24
C ASP A 162 12.67 -2.21 26.18
N ARG A 163 11.60 -1.75 26.86
CA ARG A 163 10.84 -2.58 27.82
C ARG A 163 9.41 -2.85 27.40
N VAL A 164 8.79 -1.93 26.67
CA VAL A 164 7.37 -2.01 26.27
C VAL A 164 7.25 -2.40 24.79
N LEU A 165 8.02 -1.75 23.91
CA LEU A 165 7.83 -1.85 22.46
C LEU A 165 8.69 -2.90 21.76
N ALA A 166 9.81 -3.30 22.35
CA ALA A 166 10.79 -4.18 21.70
C ALA A 166 10.28 -5.59 21.29
N THR A 167 10.53 -5.98 20.03
CA THR A 167 10.60 -7.39 19.59
C THR A 167 11.95 -7.74 18.96
N THR A 168 12.32 -9.02 19.05
CA THR A 168 13.43 -9.65 18.32
C THR A 168 12.95 -10.65 17.25
N GLU A 169 11.63 -10.75 17.05
CA GLU A 169 10.98 -11.63 16.08
C GLU A 169 10.06 -10.76 15.21
N ASP A 170 10.17 -10.88 13.88
CA ASP A 170 9.18 -10.31 12.95
C ASP A 170 7.81 -10.97 13.20
N ARG A 171 6.73 -10.19 13.11
CA ARG A 171 5.34 -10.54 13.46
C ARG A 171 4.43 -10.25 12.25
N PRO A 172 4.37 -11.10 11.22
CA PRO A 172 3.67 -10.76 9.98
C PRO A 172 2.16 -10.51 10.17
N ALA A 173 1.69 -9.36 9.67
CA ALA A 173 0.34 -8.83 9.83
C ALA A 173 -0.76 -9.87 9.54
N HIS A 174 -1.65 -10.09 10.50
CA HIS A 174 -2.67 -11.13 10.44
C HIS A 174 -3.75 -10.87 9.38
N GLU A 175 -3.98 -9.61 9.03
CA GLU A 175 -4.84 -9.15 7.92
C GLU A 175 -4.26 -9.54 6.55
N GLY A 176 -2.96 -9.81 6.49
CA GLY A 176 -2.25 -10.21 5.28
C GLY A 176 -1.90 -9.04 4.37
N VAL A 177 -1.35 -7.96 4.94
CA VAL A 177 -0.80 -6.83 4.18
C VAL A 177 0.70 -6.97 3.92
N ASN A 178 1.17 -6.44 2.79
CA ASN A 178 2.57 -6.50 2.36
C ASN A 178 3.37 -5.25 2.75
N GLU A 179 4.70 -5.27 2.57
CA GLU A 179 5.54 -4.10 2.87
C GLU A 179 5.22 -2.90 1.98
N PHE A 180 4.70 -3.12 0.77
CA PHE A 180 4.22 -2.01 -0.07
C PHE A 180 3.12 -1.20 0.64
N PHE A 181 2.28 -1.81 1.47
CA PHE A 181 1.33 -1.08 2.33
C PHE A 181 2.04 -0.18 3.37
N GLN A 182 3.13 -0.66 3.99
CA GLN A 182 3.89 0.13 4.97
C GLN A 182 4.61 1.31 4.28
N PHE A 183 5.29 1.07 3.15
CA PHE A 183 6.03 2.10 2.43
C PHE A 183 5.11 3.10 1.73
N PHE A 184 4.01 2.65 1.13
CA PHE A 184 2.98 3.57 0.61
C PHE A 184 2.34 4.41 1.72
N GLY A 185 2.16 3.86 2.94
CA GLY A 185 1.79 4.64 4.11
C GLY A 185 2.81 5.75 4.44
N GLN A 186 4.11 5.42 4.42
CA GLN A 186 5.18 6.40 4.58
C GLN A 186 5.13 7.46 3.46
N PHE A 187 4.96 7.05 2.20
CA PHE A 187 4.79 7.94 1.04
C PHE A 187 3.60 8.88 1.18
N ILE A 188 2.43 8.39 1.63
CA ILE A 188 1.26 9.25 1.94
C ILE A 188 1.62 10.33 2.97
N THR A 189 2.27 9.96 4.09
CA THR A 189 2.68 10.97 5.07
C THR A 189 3.70 11.95 4.50
N HIS A 190 4.59 11.49 3.62
CA HIS A 190 5.64 12.34 3.05
C HIS A 190 5.10 13.39 2.09
N ASP A 191 3.91 13.16 1.51
CA ASP A 191 3.15 14.16 0.77
C ASP A 191 2.53 15.20 1.71
N ILE A 192 1.72 14.76 2.68
CA ILE A 192 0.82 15.68 3.39
C ILE A 192 1.39 16.25 4.70
N ALA A 193 2.48 15.69 5.22
CA ALA A 193 3.02 16.07 6.52
C ALA A 193 4.55 15.93 6.66
N GLY A 194 5.17 16.85 7.38
CA GLY A 194 6.55 16.73 7.82
C GLY A 194 6.96 17.90 8.70
N SER A 195 7.07 17.68 10.01
CA SER A 195 7.44 18.74 10.94
C SER A 195 8.77 19.39 10.57
N LYS A 196 8.77 20.72 10.49
CA LYS A 196 9.89 21.50 9.94
C LYS A 196 11.09 21.48 10.90
N SER A 197 12.06 20.60 10.67
CA SER A 197 13.30 20.60 11.44
C SER A 197 14.09 21.91 11.24
N GLY A 198 14.50 22.55 12.34
CA GLY A 198 15.25 23.81 12.25
C GLY A 198 15.71 24.45 13.55
N SER A 199 15.08 24.16 14.70
CA SER A 199 15.41 24.89 15.92
C SER A 199 16.85 24.58 16.38
N THR A 200 17.53 25.62 16.86
CA THR A 200 18.85 25.46 17.52
C THR A 200 18.70 25.05 19.00
N GLU A 201 17.46 24.84 19.46
CA GLU A 201 17.14 24.45 20.82
C GLU A 201 17.33 22.94 21.00
N ARG A 202 18.32 22.59 21.82
CA ARG A 202 18.43 21.24 22.36
C ARG A 202 17.37 21.06 23.43
N VAL A 203 16.68 19.93 23.34
CA VAL A 203 15.89 19.41 24.46
C VAL A 203 16.81 19.28 25.68
N THR A 204 16.41 19.87 26.81
CA THR A 204 17.17 19.83 28.06
C THR A 204 16.76 18.59 28.85
N GLY A 205 17.72 17.83 29.38
CA GLY A 205 17.48 16.56 30.07
C GLY A 205 17.76 15.33 29.20
N LEU A 206 17.40 15.38 27.92
CA LEU A 206 17.63 14.30 26.95
C LEU A 206 19.12 14.11 26.66
N ASP A 207 19.72 13.02 27.16
CA ASP A 207 21.08 12.61 26.81
C ASP A 207 21.13 12.09 25.36
N PRO A 208 21.92 12.69 24.45
CA PRO A 208 22.11 12.19 23.09
C PRO A 208 22.60 10.74 22.99
N ALA A 209 23.12 10.15 24.07
CA ALA A 209 23.47 8.72 24.11
C ALA A 209 22.25 7.79 24.19
N LEU A 210 21.08 8.26 24.66
CA LEU A 210 19.86 7.44 24.79
C LEU A 210 19.21 7.14 23.43
N LEU A 211 19.30 8.08 22.49
CA LEU A 211 18.68 7.99 21.17
C LEU A 211 19.66 7.64 20.04
N GLY A 212 20.91 7.27 20.35
CA GLY A 212 21.97 7.05 19.36
C GLY A 212 22.59 8.32 18.76
N GLY A 213 22.00 9.50 19.01
CA GLY A 213 22.57 10.80 18.63
C GLY A 213 21.76 12.00 19.10
N THR A 214 22.04 13.17 18.54
CA THR A 214 21.44 14.43 18.99
C THR A 214 20.03 14.65 18.42
N PHE A 215 19.05 14.70 19.31
CA PHE A 215 17.70 15.22 19.05
C PHE A 215 17.66 16.75 19.18
N THR A 216 16.77 17.40 18.42
CA THR A 216 16.52 18.85 18.41
C THR A 216 15.03 19.12 18.29
N ARG A 217 14.51 20.16 18.95
CA ARG A 217 13.10 20.56 18.81
C ARG A 217 12.83 20.97 17.35
N ASP A 218 11.65 20.66 16.81
CA ASP A 218 11.27 21.16 15.48
C ASP A 218 10.86 22.65 15.53
N ASP A 219 10.78 23.32 14.37
CA ASP A 219 10.41 24.72 14.27
C ASP A 219 8.95 24.94 14.63
N PHE A 220 8.70 26.05 15.32
CA PHE A 220 7.39 26.43 15.84
C PHE A 220 7.11 27.91 15.60
N THR A 221 5.82 28.24 15.53
CA THR A 221 5.32 29.60 15.74
C THR A 221 4.83 29.75 17.18
N ILE A 222 4.59 30.99 17.61
CA ILE A 222 3.90 31.28 18.86
C ILE A 222 2.43 31.55 18.55
N ALA A 223 1.53 30.88 19.25
CA ALA A 223 0.10 31.02 19.07
C ALA A 223 -0.43 32.33 19.67
N ASP A 224 -0.43 33.40 18.88
CA ASP A 224 -1.16 34.63 19.23
C ASP A 224 -2.70 34.44 19.12
N GLU A 225 -3.16 33.43 18.36
CA GLU A 225 -4.59 33.22 18.01
C GLU A 225 -5.18 31.84 18.40
N SER A 226 -4.45 30.95 19.08
CA SER A 226 -5.01 29.62 19.44
C SER A 226 -6.17 29.75 20.45
N PRO A 227 -7.32 29.09 20.21
CA PRO A 227 -8.47 29.16 21.11
C PRO A 227 -8.30 28.37 22.41
N LEU A 228 -7.24 27.55 22.53
CA LEU A 228 -6.98 26.70 23.69
C LEU A 228 -5.96 27.32 24.66
N ASN A 229 -4.83 27.84 24.18
CA ASN A 229 -3.87 28.57 25.02
C ASN A 229 -3.03 29.59 24.20
N PRO A 230 -3.17 30.92 24.43
CA PRO A 230 -2.36 31.91 23.74
C PRO A 230 -0.94 32.02 24.34
N ASN A 231 0.04 32.34 23.51
CA ASN A 231 1.49 32.40 23.79
C ASN A 231 2.22 31.05 23.90
N VAL A 232 1.62 29.94 23.45
CA VAL A 232 2.27 28.61 23.43
C VAL A 232 2.85 28.27 22.05
N ARG A 233 3.80 27.33 22.01
CA ARG A 233 4.44 26.82 20.78
C ARG A 233 3.50 25.93 19.96
N GLU A 234 3.34 26.25 18.69
CA GLU A 234 2.71 25.38 17.67
C GLU A 234 3.73 25.03 16.59
N GLN A 235 3.98 23.74 16.38
CA GLN A 235 4.91 23.27 15.37
C GLN A 235 4.38 23.52 13.94
N ILE A 236 5.32 23.72 13.02
CA ILE A 236 5.07 24.14 11.64
C ILE A 236 5.29 22.95 10.71
N ASP A 237 4.37 22.72 9.76
CA ASP A 237 4.57 21.71 8.71
C ASP A 237 5.46 22.23 7.57
N ASN A 238 6.34 21.39 7.05
CA ASN A 238 7.17 21.66 5.88
C ASN A 238 6.50 21.24 4.55
N GLN A 239 5.34 20.58 4.57
CA GLN A 239 4.56 20.18 3.39
C GLN A 239 3.19 20.85 3.32
N THR A 240 2.46 20.62 2.22
CA THR A 240 1.06 21.08 2.05
C THR A 240 0.13 20.04 2.69
N ALA A 241 -1.02 20.44 3.23
CA ALA A 241 -1.93 19.51 3.90
C ALA A 241 -2.84 18.69 2.94
N TYR A 242 -2.48 18.64 1.65
CA TYR A 242 -3.28 18.08 0.56
C TYR A 242 -2.58 16.90 -0.10
N LEU A 243 -3.36 15.89 -0.54
CA LEU A 243 -2.86 14.79 -1.36
C LEU A 243 -2.68 15.26 -2.80
N ASP A 244 -1.50 15.78 -3.11
CA ASP A 244 -1.22 16.56 -4.31
C ASP A 244 0.11 16.22 -4.99
N LEU A 245 0.77 15.16 -4.53
CA LEU A 245 2.07 14.71 -4.99
C LEU A 245 3.12 15.83 -4.93
N SER A 246 3.01 16.80 -4.01
CA SER A 246 4.05 17.83 -3.80
C SER A 246 5.40 17.22 -3.40
N GLN A 247 5.44 16.01 -2.85
CA GLN A 247 6.69 15.26 -2.65
C GLN A 247 7.37 14.81 -3.97
N VAL A 248 6.62 14.77 -5.08
CA VAL A 248 7.08 14.50 -6.45
C VAL A 248 7.26 15.81 -7.24
N TYR A 249 6.28 16.71 -7.19
CA TYR A 249 6.24 17.97 -7.96
C TYR A 249 7.04 19.13 -7.35
N GLY A 250 7.38 19.06 -6.06
CA GLY A 250 8.09 20.11 -5.34
C GLY A 250 7.15 21.11 -4.66
N PRO A 251 7.20 21.28 -3.32
CA PRO A 251 6.29 22.12 -2.54
C PRO A 251 6.64 23.64 -2.64
N ALA A 252 7.04 24.10 -3.82
CA ALA A 252 7.31 25.49 -4.20
C ALA A 252 7.69 25.58 -5.70
N ASP A 253 7.28 26.66 -6.39
CA ASP A 253 7.58 26.90 -7.81
C ASP A 253 9.07 26.80 -8.16
N SER A 254 9.95 27.26 -7.27
CA SER A 254 11.40 27.23 -7.49
C SER A 254 11.97 25.81 -7.46
N ILE A 255 11.30 24.89 -6.76
CA ILE A 255 11.64 23.46 -6.75
C ILE A 255 11.04 22.82 -8.00
N ASN A 256 9.75 23.05 -8.26
CA ASN A 256 9.02 22.54 -9.42
C ASN A 256 9.73 22.88 -10.76
N THR A 257 10.16 24.13 -10.92
CA THR A 257 10.93 24.63 -12.09
C THR A 257 12.23 23.87 -12.31
N LEU A 258 12.84 23.30 -11.25
CA LEU A 258 14.08 22.51 -11.29
C LEU A 258 13.84 21.00 -11.34
N LEU A 259 12.60 20.53 -11.24
CA LEU A 259 12.23 19.11 -11.39
C LEU A 259 11.60 18.83 -12.76
N ARG A 260 11.11 19.87 -13.46
CA ARG A 260 10.58 19.79 -14.83
C ARG A 260 11.69 19.79 -15.88
N ASP A 261 11.48 19.02 -16.95
CA ASP A 261 12.30 19.11 -18.17
C ASP A 261 12.04 20.48 -18.84
N PRO A 262 13.07 21.32 -19.08
CA PRO A 262 12.87 22.62 -19.72
C PRO A 262 12.45 22.53 -21.19
N ASP A 263 12.65 21.38 -21.85
CA ASP A 263 12.33 21.18 -23.28
C ASP A 263 11.05 20.35 -23.51
N SER A 264 10.36 19.86 -22.47
CA SER A 264 9.13 19.05 -22.61
C SER A 264 8.13 19.20 -21.44
N ALA A 265 7.00 18.48 -21.49
CA ALA A 265 6.00 18.48 -20.41
C ALA A 265 6.33 17.48 -19.27
N LYS A 266 7.53 16.89 -19.27
CA LYS A 266 7.91 15.80 -18.36
C LYS A 266 8.61 16.29 -17.09
N LEU A 267 8.63 15.44 -16.08
CA LEU A 267 9.57 15.54 -14.96
C LEU A 267 10.91 14.89 -15.36
N LEU A 268 12.01 15.51 -14.96
CA LEU A 268 13.36 15.03 -15.24
C LEU A 268 13.61 13.68 -14.58
N THR A 269 13.96 12.67 -15.39
CA THR A 269 14.53 11.41 -14.92
C THR A 269 16.05 11.45 -15.03
N SER A 270 16.76 10.70 -14.20
CA SER A 270 18.16 10.38 -14.46
C SER A 270 18.31 9.51 -15.72
N ALA A 271 19.52 9.42 -16.28
CA ALA A 271 19.84 8.61 -17.47
C ALA A 271 19.65 7.07 -17.32
N ARG A 272 18.94 6.62 -16.28
CA ARG A 272 18.49 5.23 -16.04
C ARG A 272 16.98 5.11 -15.80
N ASP A 273 16.22 6.17 -16.10
CA ASP A 273 14.77 6.24 -15.87
C ASP A 273 14.41 6.05 -14.38
N LEU A 274 15.28 6.52 -13.48
CA LEU A 274 15.00 6.66 -12.05
C LEU A 274 14.75 8.14 -11.75
N LEU A 275 14.43 8.48 -10.50
CA LEU A 275 14.52 9.86 -9.99
C LEU A 275 15.79 10.58 -10.48
N PRO A 276 15.73 11.90 -10.68
CA PRO A 276 16.89 12.68 -11.09
C PRO A 276 17.90 12.79 -9.96
N LYS A 277 19.16 13.02 -10.31
CA LYS A 277 20.19 13.50 -9.38
C LYS A 277 20.48 14.97 -9.67
N ALA A 278 21.09 15.65 -8.71
CA ALA A 278 21.51 17.04 -8.88
C ALA A 278 22.48 17.26 -10.07
N GLU A 279 23.13 16.21 -10.56
CA GLU A 279 23.94 16.21 -11.79
C GLU A 279 23.09 16.17 -13.09
N ASP A 280 21.92 15.53 -13.08
CA ASP A 280 20.96 15.56 -14.20
C ASP A 280 20.28 16.94 -14.27
N ILE A 281 19.81 17.45 -13.13
CA ILE A 281 19.22 18.80 -13.00
C ILE A 281 20.23 19.88 -13.44
N ALA A 282 21.49 19.75 -13.03
CA ALA A 282 22.56 20.66 -13.46
C ALA A 282 22.76 20.69 -14.98
N ALA A 283 22.65 19.53 -15.64
CA ALA A 283 22.77 19.43 -17.09
C ALA A 283 21.56 20.01 -17.83
N ALA A 284 20.34 19.87 -17.28
CA ALA A 284 19.12 20.42 -17.87
C ALA A 284 19.07 21.96 -17.82
N HIS A 285 19.40 22.57 -16.67
CA HIS A 285 19.19 24.01 -16.45
C HIS A 285 20.45 24.89 -16.58
N ASP A 286 21.57 24.35 -17.08
CA ASP A 286 22.90 25.03 -17.18
C ASP A 286 23.38 25.64 -15.83
N ILE A 287 23.23 24.88 -14.75
CA ILE A 287 23.65 25.26 -13.39
C ILE A 287 24.69 24.27 -12.82
N THR A 288 25.27 24.60 -11.67
CA THR A 288 26.15 23.65 -10.96
C THR A 288 25.33 22.64 -10.16
N ALA A 289 25.82 21.40 -10.00
CA ALA A 289 25.15 20.39 -9.17
C ALA A 289 24.93 20.86 -7.71
N ALA A 290 25.84 21.67 -7.17
CA ALA A 290 25.67 22.28 -5.84
C ALA A 290 24.52 23.32 -5.80
N ALA A 291 24.25 24.02 -6.90
CA ALA A 291 23.11 24.92 -7.01
C ALA A 291 21.80 24.14 -7.23
N ALA A 292 21.82 23.08 -8.05
CA ALA A 292 20.69 22.17 -8.23
C ALA A 292 20.25 21.53 -6.90
N ALA A 293 21.19 20.92 -6.16
CA ALA A 293 20.92 20.33 -4.85
C ALA A 293 20.51 21.37 -3.77
N GLY A 294 20.90 22.64 -3.93
CA GLY A 294 20.49 23.73 -3.05
C GLY A 294 19.14 24.37 -3.42
N GLY A 295 18.61 24.08 -4.62
CA GLY A 295 17.29 24.54 -5.10
C GLY A 295 16.22 23.45 -5.17
N THR A 296 16.60 22.19 -4.92
CA THR A 296 15.73 21.01 -4.83
C THR A 296 15.83 20.39 -3.44
N LEU A 297 15.10 19.31 -3.16
CA LEU A 297 15.15 18.59 -1.88
C LEU A 297 15.66 17.16 -2.05
N GLY A 298 16.08 16.53 -0.95
CA GLY A 298 16.48 15.12 -0.87
C GLY A 298 17.98 14.85 -0.89
N ALA A 299 18.79 15.62 -1.63
CA ALA A 299 20.23 15.35 -1.75
C ALA A 299 21.07 15.83 -0.56
N PHE A 300 22.11 15.07 -0.23
CA PHE A 300 22.99 15.31 0.90
C PHE A 300 24.34 15.92 0.48
N GLY A 301 24.81 16.91 1.24
CA GLY A 301 26.22 17.34 1.24
C GLY A 301 26.50 18.71 0.62
N GLY A 302 27.79 18.95 0.36
CA GLY A 302 28.32 20.23 -0.11
C GLY A 302 28.51 20.29 -1.64
N PRO A 303 29.68 20.71 -2.15
CA PRO A 303 29.87 20.98 -3.58
C PRO A 303 29.75 19.74 -4.50
N ASN A 304 29.77 18.54 -3.93
CA ASN A 304 29.49 17.27 -4.61
C ASN A 304 28.30 16.61 -3.86
N PRO A 305 27.04 16.90 -4.26
CA PRO A 305 25.86 16.31 -3.62
C PRO A 305 25.74 14.80 -3.90
N ILE A 306 25.06 14.08 -2.99
CA ILE A 306 24.87 12.62 -3.02
C ILE A 306 23.38 12.30 -2.80
N GLY A 307 22.87 11.27 -3.47
CA GLY A 307 21.45 10.89 -3.45
C GLY A 307 20.69 11.34 -4.70
N PHE A 308 19.40 11.02 -4.74
CA PHE A 308 18.45 11.57 -5.71
C PHE A 308 17.90 12.92 -5.21
N VAL A 309 17.25 13.68 -6.11
CA VAL A 309 16.53 14.91 -5.77
C VAL A 309 15.06 14.82 -6.18
N GLY A 310 14.21 15.59 -5.50
CA GLY A 310 12.75 15.59 -5.68
C GLY A 310 12.07 16.66 -4.83
N GLY A 311 10.78 16.48 -4.56
CA GLY A 311 9.96 17.43 -3.80
C GLY A 311 10.01 17.26 -2.28
N ASP A 312 10.46 16.12 -1.77
CA ASP A 312 10.58 15.89 -0.32
C ASP A 312 12.05 15.66 0.12
N SER A 313 12.39 16.08 1.34
CA SER A 313 13.76 15.99 1.87
C SER A 313 14.15 14.61 2.39
N ARG A 314 13.17 13.71 2.55
CA ARG A 314 13.29 12.37 3.14
C ARG A 314 13.34 11.26 2.09
N LEU A 315 13.10 11.55 0.80
CA LEU A 315 12.99 10.55 -0.28
C LEU A 315 14.15 9.53 -0.37
N ASN A 316 15.36 9.89 0.11
CA ASN A 316 16.53 9.00 0.13
C ASN A 316 16.65 8.15 1.42
N GLN A 317 15.62 8.08 2.28
CA GLN A 317 15.68 7.32 3.54
C GLN A 317 15.86 5.82 3.30
N GLN A 318 14.87 5.16 2.68
CA GLN A 318 14.93 3.75 2.28
C GLN A 318 14.83 3.62 0.76
N ALA A 319 15.28 2.49 0.21
CA ALA A 319 15.27 2.27 -1.22
C ALA A 319 13.88 1.99 -1.82
N GLN A 320 12.94 1.53 -0.99
CA GLN A 320 11.52 1.40 -1.28
C GLN A 320 10.85 2.76 -1.47
N LEU A 321 11.11 3.72 -0.56
CA LEU A 321 10.64 5.09 -0.69
C LEU A 321 11.18 5.75 -1.99
N ILE A 322 12.46 5.53 -2.33
CA ILE A 322 13.01 5.93 -3.64
C ILE A 322 12.21 5.29 -4.80
N ALA A 323 11.70 4.07 -4.62
CA ALA A 323 10.89 3.38 -5.62
C ALA A 323 9.48 3.96 -5.76
N ASP A 324 8.77 4.23 -4.66
CA ASP A 324 7.44 4.87 -4.67
C ASP A 324 7.47 6.24 -5.34
N HIS A 325 8.42 7.10 -4.96
CA HIS A 325 8.66 8.37 -5.65
C HIS A 325 8.97 8.18 -7.15
N THR A 326 9.65 7.09 -7.53
CA THR A 326 9.92 6.77 -8.95
C THR A 326 8.65 6.34 -9.69
N LEU A 327 7.73 5.59 -9.06
CA LEU A 327 6.45 5.18 -9.65
C LEU A 327 5.64 6.41 -10.07
N PHE A 328 5.37 7.34 -9.14
CA PHE A 328 4.51 8.51 -9.43
C PHE A 328 5.19 9.54 -10.34
N LEU A 329 6.53 9.66 -10.33
CA LEU A 329 7.24 10.46 -11.34
C LEU A 329 7.10 9.85 -12.74
N ARG A 330 7.27 8.52 -12.86
CA ARG A 330 7.05 7.80 -14.13
C ARG A 330 5.60 7.86 -14.58
N ASN A 331 4.64 7.86 -13.66
CA ASN A 331 3.23 7.93 -13.97
C ASN A 331 2.86 9.28 -14.62
N HIS A 332 3.34 10.40 -14.06
CA HIS A 332 3.27 11.71 -14.71
C HIS A 332 3.84 11.67 -16.15
N ASN A 333 5.05 11.13 -16.31
CA ASN A 333 5.69 11.05 -17.62
C ASN A 333 4.94 10.14 -18.61
N TRP A 334 4.25 9.12 -18.12
CA TRP A 334 3.38 8.24 -18.90
C TRP A 334 2.07 8.94 -19.33
N HIS A 335 1.46 9.75 -18.46
CA HIS A 335 0.31 10.59 -18.83
C HIS A 335 0.69 11.61 -19.91
N VAL A 336 1.84 12.29 -19.76
CA VAL A 336 2.41 13.17 -20.80
C VAL A 336 2.55 12.41 -22.12
N ASP A 337 3.16 11.22 -22.09
CA ASP A 337 3.32 10.40 -23.29
C ASP A 337 1.97 10.06 -23.97
N GLN A 338 0.85 9.92 -23.26
CA GLN A 338 -0.45 9.69 -23.91
C GLN A 338 -1.07 10.99 -24.44
N LEU A 339 -1.06 12.05 -23.62
CA LEU A 339 -1.62 13.36 -23.99
C LEU A 339 -0.94 13.93 -25.25
N GLU A 340 0.39 13.84 -25.38
CA GLU A 340 1.12 14.27 -26.58
C GLU A 340 0.78 13.47 -27.86
N LYS A 341 0.19 12.26 -27.74
CA LYS A 341 -0.30 11.48 -28.89
C LYS A 341 -1.71 11.89 -29.31
N LEU A 342 -2.59 12.18 -28.34
CA LEU A 342 -3.99 12.51 -28.58
C LEU A 342 -4.19 13.96 -28.98
N HIS A 343 -3.49 14.86 -28.30
CA HIS A 343 -3.62 16.31 -28.42
C HIS A 343 -2.28 16.96 -28.83
N PRO A 344 -1.75 16.64 -30.04
CA PRO A 344 -0.45 17.14 -30.52
C PRO A 344 -0.47 18.65 -30.86
N ASP A 345 -1.59 19.33 -30.63
CA ASP A 345 -1.81 20.77 -30.76
C ASP A 345 -1.88 21.52 -29.43
N TRP A 346 -1.97 20.82 -28.29
CA TRP A 346 -1.87 21.43 -26.95
C TRP A 346 -0.45 21.95 -26.68
N SER A 347 -0.34 22.97 -25.83
CA SER A 347 0.97 23.46 -25.36
C SER A 347 1.56 22.59 -24.25
N THR A 348 2.87 22.71 -24.08
CA THR A 348 3.66 22.02 -23.04
C THR A 348 3.12 22.24 -21.62
N GLU A 349 2.49 23.39 -21.34
CA GLU A 349 1.90 23.67 -20.02
C GLU A 349 0.53 23.03 -19.85
N GLU A 350 -0.31 23.02 -20.90
CA GLU A 350 -1.62 22.35 -20.89
C GLU A 350 -1.44 20.83 -20.71
N VAL A 351 -0.48 20.24 -21.41
CA VAL A 351 -0.07 18.84 -21.22
C VAL A 351 0.49 18.60 -19.81
N TYR A 352 1.39 19.47 -19.32
CA TYR A 352 1.99 19.32 -17.97
C TYR A 352 0.94 19.36 -16.86
N GLN A 353 0.05 20.37 -16.87
CA GLN A 353 -0.97 20.53 -15.82
C GLN A 353 -2.02 19.42 -15.89
N THR A 354 -2.38 18.94 -17.08
CA THR A 354 -3.31 17.81 -17.24
C THR A 354 -2.69 16.49 -16.80
N ALA A 355 -1.44 16.20 -17.18
CA ALA A 355 -0.71 15.03 -16.70
C ALA A 355 -0.54 15.04 -15.18
N ARG A 356 -0.30 16.23 -14.60
CA ARG A 356 -0.28 16.42 -13.15
C ARG A 356 -1.63 16.11 -12.51
N ALA A 357 -2.71 16.69 -13.01
CA ALA A 357 -4.04 16.52 -12.43
C ALA A 357 -4.55 15.07 -12.47
N LEU A 358 -4.23 14.32 -13.53
CA LEU A 358 -4.58 12.90 -13.63
C LEU A 358 -3.77 12.04 -12.65
N ASN A 359 -2.46 12.30 -12.52
CA ASN A 359 -1.60 11.60 -11.56
C ASN A 359 -1.98 11.90 -10.10
N GLU A 360 -2.31 13.16 -9.79
CA GLU A 360 -2.89 13.57 -8.50
C GLU A 360 -4.20 12.85 -8.21
N ALA A 361 -5.09 12.73 -9.20
CA ALA A 361 -6.39 12.09 -9.05
C ALA A 361 -6.33 10.57 -8.86
N GLU A 362 -5.47 9.87 -9.61
CA GLU A 362 -5.23 8.44 -9.40
C GLU A 362 -4.59 8.16 -8.03
N PHE A 363 -3.62 9.00 -7.60
CA PHE A 363 -3.06 8.91 -6.25
C PHE A 363 -4.13 9.11 -5.18
N GLN A 364 -4.96 10.15 -5.32
CA GLN A 364 -6.11 10.39 -4.45
C GLN A 364 -7.04 9.17 -4.40
N HIS A 365 -7.47 8.63 -5.54
CA HIS A 365 -8.34 7.44 -5.58
C HIS A 365 -7.71 6.25 -4.83
N VAL A 366 -6.47 5.86 -5.16
CA VAL A 366 -5.75 4.75 -4.50
C VAL A 366 -5.66 4.94 -2.98
N VAL A 367 -5.41 6.17 -2.52
CA VAL A 367 -5.32 6.47 -1.09
C VAL A 367 -6.64 6.21 -0.35
N TYR A 368 -7.79 6.60 -0.91
CA TYR A 368 -9.07 6.41 -0.21
C TYR A 368 -9.69 5.04 -0.46
N ASP A 369 -9.72 4.57 -1.70
CA ASP A 369 -10.51 3.39 -2.10
C ASP A 369 -9.77 2.05 -1.96
N GLU A 370 -8.43 2.05 -1.97
CA GLU A 370 -7.59 0.88 -1.65
C GLU A 370 -6.95 0.98 -0.26
N TYR A 371 -6.15 2.03 0.00
CA TYR A 371 -5.32 2.10 1.20
C TYR A 371 -6.13 2.35 2.49
N LEU A 372 -6.90 3.44 2.58
CA LEU A 372 -7.74 3.72 3.75
C LEU A 372 -8.89 2.72 3.90
N ALA A 373 -9.45 2.27 2.77
CA ALA A 373 -10.45 1.20 2.74
C ALA A 373 -9.97 -0.11 3.39
N LYS A 374 -8.66 -0.32 3.45
CA LYS A 374 -7.97 -1.44 4.12
C LYS A 374 -7.52 -1.09 5.55
N LEU A 375 -6.92 0.09 5.75
CA LEU A 375 -6.41 0.56 7.05
C LEU A 375 -7.51 0.78 8.09
N VAL A 376 -8.54 1.58 7.76
CA VAL A 376 -9.64 1.93 8.68
C VAL A 376 -10.97 1.26 8.31
N GLY A 377 -11.02 0.60 7.14
CA GLY A 377 -12.20 -0.06 6.60
C GLY A 377 -13.05 0.88 5.74
N LYS A 378 -13.49 0.41 4.57
CA LYS A 378 -14.30 1.16 3.56
C LYS A 378 -15.67 1.70 4.04
N GLN A 379 -15.99 1.60 5.34
CA GLN A 379 -17.20 2.17 5.95
C GLN A 379 -16.89 3.18 7.07
N ALA A 380 -15.62 3.45 7.35
CA ALA A 380 -15.18 4.40 8.36
C ALA A 380 -15.07 5.84 7.79
N ILE A 381 -14.58 5.98 6.57
CA ILE A 381 -14.65 7.23 5.80
C ILE A 381 -16.09 7.39 5.25
N SER A 382 -16.66 8.59 5.36
CA SER A 382 -17.94 8.96 4.77
C SER A 382 -17.92 8.97 3.24
N ALA A 383 -19.09 8.89 2.60
CA ALA A 383 -19.20 9.21 1.18
C ALA A 383 -18.99 10.72 0.96
N TYR A 384 -18.30 11.10 -0.10
CA TYR A 384 -18.03 12.50 -0.43
C TYR A 384 -19.33 13.31 -0.62
N SER A 385 -19.27 14.60 -0.28
CA SER A 385 -20.43 15.51 -0.33
C SER A 385 -20.20 16.81 -1.11
N GLY A 386 -19.08 16.92 -1.84
CA GLY A 386 -18.61 18.16 -2.46
C GLY A 386 -17.73 19.00 -1.52
N PHE A 387 -16.94 19.90 -2.10
CA PHE A 387 -15.97 20.74 -1.38
C PHE A 387 -16.63 21.75 -0.42
N ASP A 388 -16.11 21.84 0.80
CA ASP A 388 -16.51 22.83 1.81
C ASP A 388 -15.32 23.68 2.28
N ALA A 389 -15.25 24.92 1.79
CA ALA A 389 -14.23 25.91 2.15
C ALA A 389 -14.28 26.40 3.61
N SER A 390 -15.11 25.80 4.47
CA SER A 390 -15.11 25.99 5.93
C SER A 390 -14.54 24.80 6.72
N VAL A 391 -14.24 23.68 6.05
CA VAL A 391 -13.39 22.60 6.58
C VAL A 391 -11.94 23.08 6.60
N ASP A 392 -11.25 22.89 7.72
CA ASP A 392 -9.82 23.19 7.87
C ASP A 392 -9.00 21.91 7.56
N PRO A 393 -8.29 21.84 6.42
CA PRO A 393 -7.53 20.65 6.03
C PRO A 393 -6.20 20.51 6.79
N SER A 394 -5.82 21.49 7.63
CA SER A 394 -4.55 21.49 8.36
C SER A 394 -4.27 20.17 9.07
N ILE A 395 -3.02 19.73 9.04
CA ILE A 395 -2.63 18.48 9.70
C ILE A 395 -2.87 18.57 11.22
N ILE A 396 -3.48 17.52 11.77
CA ILE A 396 -3.70 17.34 13.19
C ILE A 396 -2.39 16.89 13.83
N ASN A 397 -1.90 17.67 14.79
CA ASN A 397 -0.63 17.44 15.48
C ASN A 397 -0.55 16.02 16.07
N GLU A 398 -1.60 15.57 16.76
CA GLU A 398 -1.66 14.24 17.36
C GLU A 398 -1.74 13.11 16.32
N TRP A 399 -2.25 13.38 15.11
CA TRP A 399 -2.26 12.40 14.03
C TRP A 399 -0.86 12.15 13.48
N THR A 400 -0.10 13.21 13.16
CA THR A 400 1.27 13.09 12.62
C THR A 400 2.32 12.70 13.68
N THR A 401 2.08 13.00 14.96
CA THR A 401 2.99 12.62 16.07
C THR A 401 2.68 11.25 16.68
N THR A 402 1.43 10.77 16.63
CA THR A 402 1.04 9.53 17.33
C THR A 402 0.24 8.57 16.46
N ALA A 403 -0.86 8.99 15.84
CA ALA A 403 -1.79 8.06 15.19
C ALA A 403 -1.18 7.35 13.98
N PHE A 404 -0.59 8.08 13.03
CA PHE A 404 -0.09 7.49 11.78
C PHE A 404 1.33 6.89 11.91
N ARG A 405 1.94 6.93 13.10
CA ARG A 405 3.26 6.30 13.33
C ARG A 405 3.22 4.78 13.50
N PHE A 406 2.04 4.16 13.35
CA PHE A 406 1.90 2.70 13.25
C PHE A 406 2.81 2.09 12.16
N GLY A 407 3.13 2.83 11.09
CA GLY A 407 4.05 2.37 10.05
C GLY A 407 5.45 2.00 10.56
N HIS A 408 5.89 2.55 11.70
CA HIS A 408 7.14 2.17 12.35
C HIS A 408 7.05 0.83 13.11
N ASP A 409 5.84 0.45 13.53
CA ASP A 409 5.53 -0.85 14.14
C ASP A 409 5.47 -1.93 13.05
N GLN A 410 4.87 -1.59 11.90
CA GLN A 410 4.78 -2.44 10.71
C GLN A 410 6.11 -2.71 9.99
N ALA A 411 7.20 -2.01 10.34
CA ALA A 411 8.48 -2.08 9.64
C ALA A 411 9.37 -3.25 10.12
N SER A 412 9.68 -4.14 9.18
CA SER A 412 10.45 -5.38 9.39
C SER A 412 11.90 -5.15 9.80
N ALA A 413 12.54 -6.14 10.44
CA ALA A 413 13.96 -6.06 10.78
C ALA A 413 14.90 -6.11 9.54
N SER A 414 14.42 -6.63 8.40
CA SER A 414 15.17 -6.71 7.15
C SER A 414 14.27 -6.66 5.92
N ASP A 415 14.63 -5.86 4.93
CA ASP A 415 13.90 -5.67 3.68
C ASP A 415 14.21 -6.74 2.63
N ALA A 416 13.27 -7.07 1.74
CA ALA A 416 13.47 -7.99 0.62
C ALA A 416 13.82 -7.29 -0.72
N LYS A 417 14.64 -7.97 -1.53
CA LYS A 417 14.78 -7.73 -2.98
C LYS A 417 14.45 -9.00 -3.75
N VAL A 418 13.46 -8.99 -4.64
CA VAL A 418 12.96 -10.20 -5.34
C VAL A 418 13.11 -10.08 -6.86
N GLY A 419 13.78 -11.07 -7.47
CA GLY A 419 13.84 -11.21 -8.92
C GLY A 419 12.56 -11.78 -9.53
N GLU A 420 12.35 -11.55 -10.82
CA GLU A 420 11.22 -11.99 -11.66
C GLU A 420 10.67 -13.39 -11.29
N HIS A 421 11.56 -14.39 -11.21
CA HIS A 421 11.27 -15.80 -10.87
C HIS A 421 11.16 -16.08 -9.35
N GLY A 422 10.68 -15.13 -8.55
CA GLY A 422 10.40 -15.29 -7.11
C GLY A 422 11.60 -15.51 -6.19
N ARG A 423 12.83 -15.51 -6.72
CA ARG A 423 14.05 -15.66 -5.91
C ARG A 423 14.56 -14.31 -5.44
N GLY A 424 14.70 -14.15 -4.12
CA GLY A 424 15.17 -12.91 -3.52
C GLY A 424 16.38 -13.04 -2.60
N THR A 425 16.79 -11.89 -2.08
CA THR A 425 17.81 -11.68 -1.04
C THR A 425 17.31 -10.58 -0.10
N SER A 426 17.55 -10.71 1.21
CA SER A 426 17.26 -9.62 2.16
C SER A 426 18.51 -8.87 2.61
N ILE A 427 18.29 -7.68 3.16
CA ILE A 427 19.28 -6.76 3.75
C ILE A 427 18.69 -6.19 5.05
N THR A 428 19.47 -5.97 6.11
CA THR A 428 18.91 -5.37 7.35
C THR A 428 18.48 -3.93 7.09
N LEU A 429 17.43 -3.48 7.78
CA LEU A 429 16.86 -2.15 7.57
C LEU A 429 17.92 -1.04 7.76
N GLY A 430 18.83 -1.17 8.73
CA GLY A 430 19.95 -0.24 8.92
C GLY A 430 20.96 -0.23 7.78
N ALA A 431 21.21 -1.38 7.15
CA ALA A 431 22.07 -1.47 5.98
C ALA A 431 21.39 -0.91 4.71
N ASN A 432 20.06 -1.01 4.59
CA ASN A 432 19.27 -0.32 3.55
C ASN A 432 19.32 1.20 3.73
N PHE A 433 19.05 1.72 4.92
CA PHE A 433 19.26 3.14 5.25
C PHE A 433 20.69 3.59 4.88
N THR A 434 21.71 2.84 5.30
CA THR A 434 23.13 3.16 5.03
C THR A 434 23.42 3.23 3.51
N ALA A 435 22.84 2.35 2.71
CA ALA A 435 23.00 2.36 1.25
C ALA A 435 22.27 3.55 0.60
N SER A 436 21.06 3.86 1.05
CA SER A 436 20.19 4.91 0.51
C SER A 436 20.71 6.31 0.81
N PHE A 437 21.05 6.61 2.07
CA PHE A 437 21.79 7.83 2.44
C PHE A 437 23.17 7.93 1.78
N GLY A 438 23.79 6.78 1.48
CA GLY A 438 25.01 6.70 0.67
C GLY A 438 24.81 6.96 -0.83
N GLY A 439 23.60 7.23 -1.31
CA GLY A 439 23.28 7.46 -2.73
C GLY A 439 23.32 6.20 -3.60
N ASN A 440 23.19 5.02 -2.99
CA ASN A 440 23.33 3.70 -3.60
C ASN A 440 22.16 2.73 -3.29
N GLY A 441 21.05 3.19 -2.70
CA GLY A 441 19.89 2.35 -2.35
C GLY A 441 19.22 1.69 -3.57
N VAL A 442 19.03 2.47 -4.64
CA VAL A 442 18.57 1.98 -5.95
C VAL A 442 19.65 2.27 -7.00
N THR A 443 20.11 1.23 -7.71
CA THR A 443 21.26 1.36 -8.64
C THR A 443 20.90 1.31 -10.13
N SER A 444 19.74 0.79 -10.51
CA SER A 444 19.22 0.74 -11.89
C SER A 444 17.71 0.45 -11.90
N ALA A 445 17.04 0.54 -13.05
CA ALA A 445 15.64 0.13 -13.20
C ALA A 445 15.42 -1.37 -12.85
N GLU A 446 16.33 -2.27 -13.24
CA GLU A 446 16.26 -3.69 -12.83
C GLU A 446 16.38 -3.87 -11.30
N ASP A 447 17.08 -2.95 -10.64
CA ASP A 447 17.33 -2.95 -9.20
C ASP A 447 16.19 -2.28 -8.40
N LEU A 448 15.46 -1.35 -9.04
CA LEU A 448 14.17 -0.76 -8.64
C LEU A 448 13.06 -1.82 -8.70
N ASP A 449 12.87 -2.47 -9.86
CA ASP A 449 11.86 -3.52 -10.04
C ASP A 449 12.06 -4.72 -9.08
N ARG A 450 13.26 -4.85 -8.48
CA ARG A 450 13.56 -5.84 -7.45
C ARG A 450 13.18 -5.40 -6.04
N TRP A 451 13.23 -4.10 -5.74
CA TRP A 451 12.71 -3.54 -4.50
C TRP A 451 11.18 -3.66 -4.48
N LEU A 452 10.52 -3.14 -5.50
CA LEU A 452 9.07 -3.22 -5.70
C LEU A 452 8.55 -4.67 -5.60
N ARG A 453 9.19 -5.64 -6.27
CA ARG A 453 8.82 -7.07 -6.15
C ARG A 453 9.13 -7.67 -4.77
N GLY A 454 10.02 -7.07 -3.99
CA GLY A 454 10.26 -7.42 -2.59
C GLY A 454 9.12 -6.92 -1.71
N GLU A 455 8.81 -5.64 -1.81
CA GLU A 455 7.73 -4.96 -1.08
C GLU A 455 6.36 -5.63 -1.27
N LEU A 456 6.05 -6.01 -2.51
CA LEU A 456 4.81 -6.70 -2.88
C LEU A 456 4.74 -8.16 -2.38
N ALA A 457 5.87 -8.76 -2.00
CA ALA A 457 5.98 -10.19 -1.66
C ALA A 457 6.38 -10.46 -0.20
N GLN A 458 6.93 -9.48 0.50
CA GLN A 458 7.19 -9.54 1.93
C GLN A 458 5.96 -9.03 2.69
N ALA A 459 5.56 -9.73 3.75
CA ALA A 459 4.50 -9.27 4.63
C ALA A 459 5.02 -8.15 5.54
N ALA A 460 4.25 -7.07 5.70
CA ALA A 460 4.50 -6.08 6.75
C ALA A 460 4.18 -6.68 8.13
N GLN A 461 4.58 -5.99 9.20
CA GLN A 461 4.37 -6.46 10.57
C GLN A 461 3.02 -6.00 11.16
N GLU A 462 2.58 -6.70 12.20
CA GLU A 462 1.40 -6.41 13.02
C GLU A 462 1.51 -5.02 13.68
N ILE A 463 0.37 -4.36 13.92
CA ILE A 463 0.28 -3.13 14.73
C ILE A 463 -0.13 -3.55 16.14
N ASP A 464 0.84 -3.90 16.99
CA ASP A 464 0.61 -4.36 18.38
C ASP A 464 1.58 -3.77 19.42
N GLY A 465 2.18 -2.64 19.06
CA GLY A 465 3.28 -1.98 19.78
C GLY A 465 4.52 -2.85 19.81
N LYS A 466 4.71 -3.64 18.73
CA LYS A 466 5.70 -4.68 18.31
C LYS A 466 7.04 -4.22 17.71
N VAL A 467 7.40 -2.94 17.76
CA VAL A 467 8.54 -2.37 16.98
C VAL A 467 9.81 -3.25 16.92
N SER A 468 10.29 -3.48 15.70
CA SER A 468 11.46 -4.32 15.41
C SER A 468 12.80 -3.68 15.83
N ASP A 469 13.80 -4.51 16.17
CA ASP A 469 15.15 -4.01 16.47
C ASP A 469 15.84 -3.34 15.27
N GLY A 470 15.41 -3.58 14.02
CA GLY A 470 15.89 -2.81 12.86
C GLY A 470 15.57 -1.31 12.97
N VAL A 471 14.36 -1.01 13.44
CA VAL A 471 13.82 0.35 13.67
C VAL A 471 14.37 0.98 14.95
N ARG A 472 14.61 0.16 15.99
CA ARG A 472 15.05 0.60 17.33
C ARG A 472 16.57 0.61 17.57
N GLN A 473 17.35 -0.11 16.77
CA GLN A 473 18.79 -0.30 16.99
C GLN A 473 19.65 -0.03 15.75
N GLU A 474 19.08 -0.01 14.54
CA GLU A 474 19.85 0.19 13.31
C GLU A 474 19.44 1.42 12.49
N LEU A 475 18.58 2.32 13.01
CA LEU A 475 18.15 3.51 12.27
C LEU A 475 19.36 4.34 11.79
N PHE A 476 19.33 4.66 10.49
CA PHE A 476 20.41 5.32 9.73
C PHE A 476 21.77 4.60 9.72
N GLY A 477 21.86 3.36 10.22
CA GLY A 477 23.12 2.63 10.41
C GLY A 477 24.01 3.17 11.52
N PHE A 478 23.53 4.16 12.30
CA PHE A 478 24.30 4.85 13.35
C PHE A 478 23.91 4.44 14.77
N GLY A 479 22.85 3.64 14.94
CA GLY A 479 22.39 3.17 16.24
C GLY A 479 21.28 4.00 16.89
N PHE A 480 20.49 4.72 16.08
CA PHE A 480 19.33 5.47 16.57
C PHE A 480 18.13 4.54 16.83
N ASP A 481 17.20 5.02 17.66
CA ASP A 481 15.97 4.34 18.05
C ASP A 481 14.75 5.18 17.62
N LEU A 482 14.06 4.77 16.55
CA LEU A 482 12.97 5.58 16.00
C LEU A 482 11.78 5.67 16.97
N ALA A 483 11.42 4.58 17.65
CA ALA A 483 10.32 4.58 18.60
C ALA A 483 10.59 5.48 19.82
N ALA A 484 11.83 5.53 20.30
CA ALA A 484 12.23 6.48 21.35
C ALA A 484 12.28 7.93 20.83
N VAL A 485 12.61 8.15 19.54
CA VAL A 485 12.50 9.45 18.87
C VAL A 485 11.03 9.89 18.71
N ASP A 486 10.11 8.97 18.45
CA ASP A 486 8.67 9.26 18.30
C ASP A 486 8.05 9.70 19.63
N ILE A 487 8.33 8.97 20.71
CA ILE A 487 7.94 9.33 22.09
C ILE A 487 8.46 10.74 22.41
N ALA A 488 9.77 10.98 22.24
CA ALA A 488 10.37 12.29 22.48
C ALA A 488 9.80 13.40 21.58
N ARG A 489 9.31 13.08 20.38
CA ARG A 489 8.67 14.03 19.47
C ARG A 489 7.25 14.36 19.88
N GLY A 490 6.48 13.42 20.44
CA GLY A 490 5.18 13.69 21.03
C GLY A 490 5.25 14.75 22.13
N ASP A 491 6.23 14.62 23.03
CA ASP A 491 6.48 15.61 24.09
C ASP A 491 7.05 16.93 23.55
N ASP A 492 7.95 16.90 22.57
CA ASP A 492 8.44 18.13 21.90
C ASP A 492 7.29 18.94 21.28
N HIS A 493 6.30 18.24 20.74
CA HIS A 493 5.07 18.80 20.20
C HIS A 493 3.99 19.09 21.27
N GLY A 494 4.26 18.81 22.55
CA GLY A 494 3.32 19.04 23.66
C GLY A 494 2.00 18.29 23.51
N VAL A 495 2.05 17.04 23.04
CA VAL A 495 0.90 16.15 22.94
C VAL A 495 0.46 15.71 24.34
N GLY A 496 -0.85 15.72 24.60
CA GLY A 496 -1.39 15.24 25.87
C GLY A 496 -1.13 13.75 26.14
N ASP A 497 -1.29 13.34 27.39
CA ASP A 497 -1.35 11.92 27.75
C ASP A 497 -2.50 11.21 27.03
N TYR A 498 -2.45 9.88 26.99
CA TYR A 498 -3.42 9.09 26.24
C TYR A 498 -4.87 9.24 26.74
N ASN A 499 -5.09 9.53 28.03
CA ASN A 499 -6.42 9.85 28.53
C ASN A 499 -6.85 11.28 28.14
N ALA A 500 -5.94 12.27 28.11
CA ALA A 500 -6.23 13.59 27.58
C ALA A 500 -6.59 13.55 26.08
N LEU A 501 -5.86 12.77 25.28
CA LEU A 501 -6.17 12.57 23.85
C LEU A 501 -7.55 11.94 23.65
N ARG A 502 -7.85 10.84 24.36
CA ARG A 502 -9.18 10.23 24.33
C ARG A 502 -10.28 11.19 24.79
N ALA A 503 -10.03 11.99 25.83
CA ALA A 503 -10.99 12.99 26.30
C ALA A 503 -11.23 14.11 25.27
N GLY A 504 -10.20 14.53 24.53
CA GLY A 504 -10.32 15.48 23.42
C GLY A 504 -11.20 14.96 22.27
N LEU A 505 -11.07 13.67 21.94
CA LEU A 505 -11.96 12.96 21.00
C LEU A 505 -13.36 12.63 21.57
N GLY A 506 -13.64 12.97 22.84
CA GLY A 506 -14.88 12.62 23.52
C GLY A 506 -15.05 11.13 23.88
N LEU A 507 -13.97 10.34 23.77
CA LEU A 507 -13.92 8.92 24.11
C LEU A 507 -13.84 8.68 25.63
N SER A 508 -14.15 7.47 26.07
CA SER A 508 -14.02 7.09 27.48
C SER A 508 -12.55 6.85 27.86
N THR A 509 -12.13 7.47 28.96
CA THR A 509 -10.79 7.32 29.56
C THR A 509 -10.67 6.10 30.47
N TYR A 510 -9.43 5.66 30.72
CA TYR A 510 -9.09 4.51 31.55
C TYR A 510 -8.71 4.94 32.97
N ALA A 511 -9.23 4.24 33.98
CA ALA A 511 -9.05 4.59 35.39
C ALA A 511 -7.78 4.01 36.05
N SER A 512 -7.05 3.12 35.36
CA SER A 512 -5.71 2.63 35.74
C SER A 512 -5.10 1.82 34.58
N PHE A 513 -3.80 1.52 34.65
CA PHE A 513 -3.15 0.56 33.74
C PHE A 513 -3.82 -0.82 33.72
N ASP A 514 -4.34 -1.31 34.86
CA ASP A 514 -5.05 -2.59 34.90
C ASP A 514 -6.40 -2.53 34.16
N ALA A 515 -7.04 -1.34 34.10
CA ALA A 515 -8.26 -1.12 33.35
C ALA A 515 -7.99 -0.96 31.84
N PHE A 516 -6.91 -0.27 31.47
CA PHE A 516 -6.41 -0.18 30.09
C PHE A 516 -6.07 -1.57 29.53
N ALA A 517 -5.22 -2.32 30.24
CA ALA A 517 -4.80 -3.65 29.80
C ALA A 517 -5.96 -4.67 29.72
N ALA A 518 -6.93 -4.59 30.62
CA ALA A 518 -8.11 -5.46 30.58
C ALA A 518 -9.14 -5.10 29.49
N ALA A 519 -9.04 -3.91 28.89
CA ALA A 519 -9.86 -3.51 27.74
C ALA A 519 -9.19 -3.86 26.40
N ASN A 520 -7.88 -3.66 26.32
CA ASN A 520 -7.09 -3.79 25.09
C ASN A 520 -6.33 -5.14 24.99
N ASP A 521 -6.72 -6.15 25.78
CA ASP A 521 -6.12 -7.48 25.85
C ASP A 521 -4.58 -7.53 26.11
N VAL A 522 -4.00 -6.41 26.59
CA VAL A 522 -2.55 -6.26 26.82
C VAL A 522 -2.04 -7.30 27.82
N ASP A 523 -0.98 -8.01 27.43
CA ASP A 523 -0.49 -9.15 28.18
C ASP A 523 0.12 -8.78 29.54
N ALA A 524 0.14 -9.73 30.47
CA ALA A 524 0.61 -9.50 31.83
C ALA A 524 2.11 -9.14 31.94
N ALA A 525 2.93 -9.43 30.92
CA ALA A 525 4.32 -8.96 30.83
C ALA A 525 4.38 -7.49 30.37
N THR A 526 3.71 -7.14 29.27
CA THR A 526 3.64 -5.75 28.79
C THR A 526 3.04 -4.82 29.84
N LEU A 527 1.99 -5.24 30.55
CA LEU A 527 1.43 -4.52 31.71
C LEU A 527 2.43 -4.31 32.85
N ARG A 528 3.33 -5.27 33.11
CA ARG A 528 4.42 -5.09 34.09
C ARG A 528 5.49 -4.14 33.57
N SER A 529 5.81 -4.16 32.28
CA SER A 529 6.75 -3.22 31.67
C SER A 529 6.23 -1.79 31.76
N LEU A 530 4.98 -1.54 31.35
CA LEU A 530 4.27 -0.25 31.51
C LEU A 530 4.39 0.25 32.96
N LYS A 531 4.00 -0.57 33.93
CA LYS A 531 4.09 -0.22 35.36
C LYS A 531 5.52 -0.08 35.92
N THR A 532 6.54 -0.40 35.12
CA THR A 532 7.96 -0.22 35.45
C THR A 532 8.59 0.98 34.72
N VAL A 533 7.87 1.64 33.80
CA VAL A 533 8.32 2.84 33.06
C VAL A 533 7.37 4.04 33.19
N TYR A 534 6.20 3.87 33.79
CA TYR A 534 5.22 4.94 34.11
C TYR A 534 4.70 4.88 35.56
N GLY A 535 5.17 3.93 36.37
CA GLY A 535 4.60 3.66 37.70
C GLY A 535 3.16 3.12 37.63
N ASP A 536 2.35 3.40 38.65
CA ASP A 536 0.94 2.94 38.72
C ASP A 536 -0.08 3.96 38.16
N ASP A 537 0.35 5.16 37.75
CA ASP A 537 -0.56 6.21 37.24
C ASP A 537 -0.73 6.15 35.73
N ILE A 538 -1.99 6.09 35.29
CA ILE A 538 -2.38 6.02 33.88
C ILE A 538 -2.37 7.40 33.20
N GLY A 539 -2.28 8.49 33.97
CA GLY A 539 -2.08 9.83 33.44
C GLY A 539 -0.70 10.07 32.83
N GLU A 540 0.28 9.20 33.09
CA GLU A 540 1.63 9.30 32.51
C GLU A 540 1.79 8.58 31.16
N LEU A 541 0.78 7.84 30.70
CA LEU A 541 0.87 7.04 29.48
C LEU A 541 0.89 7.91 28.22
N ASP A 542 2.01 7.86 27.50
CA ASP A 542 2.17 8.41 26.15
C ASP A 542 1.01 8.11 25.21
N SER A 543 0.52 9.13 24.50
CA SER A 543 -0.50 8.96 23.47
C SER A 543 -0.08 7.96 22.38
N ILE A 544 1.19 7.95 21.94
CA ILE A 544 1.67 6.97 20.95
C ILE A 544 1.71 5.53 21.52
N VAL A 545 2.19 5.34 22.75
CA VAL A 545 2.23 4.00 23.37
C VAL A 545 0.83 3.49 23.71
N GLY A 546 -0.07 4.41 24.10
CA GLY A 546 -1.49 4.13 24.30
C GLY A 546 -2.22 3.73 23.02
N ILE A 547 -1.88 4.36 21.88
CA ILE A 547 -2.39 4.03 20.55
C ILE A 547 -1.87 2.68 20.05
N LEU A 548 -0.55 2.45 20.09
CA LEU A 548 0.06 1.21 19.58
C LEU A 548 -0.33 -0.02 20.42
N LEU A 549 -0.72 0.18 21.69
CA LEU A 549 -1.28 -0.85 22.56
C LEU A 549 -2.81 -0.75 22.70
N GLU A 550 -3.50 0.05 21.87
CA GLU A 550 -4.95 0.03 21.78
C GLU A 550 -5.38 -1.11 20.85
N LYS A 551 -6.40 -1.86 21.29
CA LYS A 551 -6.93 -2.95 20.49
C LYS A 551 -7.73 -2.43 19.30
N GLU A 552 -7.49 -3.04 18.14
CA GLU A 552 -8.23 -2.89 16.88
C GLU A 552 -9.72 -2.55 17.06
N ALA A 553 -10.15 -1.47 16.41
CA ALA A 553 -11.56 -1.18 16.22
C ALA A 553 -12.18 -2.17 15.20
N SER A 554 -13.48 -2.43 15.34
CA SER A 554 -14.17 -3.49 14.57
C SER A 554 -14.23 -3.21 13.05
N GLY A 555 -13.20 -3.63 12.31
CA GLY A 555 -13.07 -3.43 10.87
C GLY A 555 -11.95 -2.47 10.46
N SER A 556 -11.07 -2.10 11.39
CA SER A 556 -9.89 -1.25 11.23
C SER A 556 -8.67 -2.02 11.75
N MET A 557 -7.51 -1.79 11.14
CA MET A 557 -6.20 -2.27 11.63
C MET A 557 -5.69 -1.44 12.83
N LEU A 558 -6.42 -0.38 13.20
CA LEU A 558 -6.05 0.58 14.23
C LEU A 558 -7.04 0.54 15.41
N GLY A 559 -6.56 0.93 16.60
CA GLY A 559 -7.42 1.19 17.76
C GLY A 559 -8.46 2.30 17.53
N GLU A 560 -9.45 2.42 18.42
CA GLU A 560 -10.53 3.41 18.33
C GLU A 560 -10.00 4.86 18.21
N THR A 561 -8.98 5.21 19.00
CA THR A 561 -8.35 6.54 19.02
C THR A 561 -7.71 6.87 17.67
N ALA A 562 -6.87 5.96 17.16
CA ALA A 562 -6.12 6.17 15.91
C ALA A 562 -7.00 6.04 14.66
N THR A 563 -8.03 5.18 14.69
CA THR A 563 -9.06 5.11 13.64
C THR A 563 -9.78 6.45 13.52
N ILE A 564 -10.23 7.04 14.63
CA ILE A 564 -10.94 8.33 14.61
C ILE A 564 -10.02 9.47 14.15
N LEU A 565 -8.80 9.57 14.67
CA LEU A 565 -7.83 10.58 14.22
C LEU A 565 -7.54 10.48 12.72
N THR A 566 -7.39 9.25 12.21
CA THR A 566 -7.10 9.00 10.79
C THR A 566 -8.30 9.36 9.91
N VAL A 567 -9.51 8.90 10.28
CA VAL A 567 -10.74 9.27 9.57
C VAL A 567 -10.91 10.79 9.55
N THR A 568 -10.78 11.48 10.69
CA THR A 568 -10.93 12.94 10.76
C THR A 568 -9.88 13.68 9.94
N GLN A 569 -8.62 13.22 9.92
CA GLN A 569 -7.58 13.86 9.09
C GLN A 569 -7.91 13.75 7.60
N PHE A 570 -8.21 12.54 7.12
CA PHE A 570 -8.45 12.33 5.69
C PHE A 570 -9.79 12.92 5.23
N GLU A 571 -10.85 12.88 6.05
CA GLU A 571 -12.08 13.62 5.74
C GLU A 571 -11.83 15.14 5.65
N ASN A 572 -11.05 15.73 6.58
CA ASN A 572 -10.68 17.15 6.50
C ASN A 572 -9.84 17.47 5.25
N THR A 573 -8.85 16.63 4.93
CA THR A 573 -7.99 16.80 3.74
C THR A 573 -8.77 16.65 2.43
N ARG A 574 -9.76 15.74 2.36
CA ARG A 574 -10.64 15.55 1.19
C ARG A 574 -11.65 16.69 1.04
N ASP A 575 -12.45 16.92 2.07
CA ASP A 575 -13.60 17.83 2.00
C ASP A 575 -13.14 19.30 1.98
N GLY A 576 -11.91 19.55 2.45
CA GLY A 576 -11.22 20.84 2.37
C GLY A 576 -10.35 21.07 1.12
N ASP A 577 -10.25 20.14 0.16
CA ASP A 577 -9.48 20.33 -1.09
C ASP A 577 -10.41 20.59 -2.31
N ARG A 578 -10.33 21.77 -2.91
CA ARG A 578 -11.09 22.06 -4.15
C ARG A 578 -10.56 21.33 -5.40
N PHE A 579 -9.37 20.75 -5.30
CA PHE A 579 -8.72 19.96 -6.33
C PHE A 579 -8.84 18.44 -6.06
N TRP A 580 -9.68 18.03 -5.09
CA TRP A 580 -10.16 16.65 -4.99
C TRP A 580 -10.78 16.22 -6.32
N TYR A 581 -10.44 15.01 -6.80
CA TYR A 581 -10.72 14.64 -8.19
C TYR A 581 -12.21 14.62 -8.56
N GLU A 582 -13.11 14.24 -7.64
CA GLU A 582 -14.57 14.27 -7.89
C GLU A 582 -15.11 15.70 -8.06
N GLU A 583 -14.52 16.70 -7.40
CA GLU A 583 -14.87 18.13 -7.57
C GLU A 583 -14.20 18.71 -8.82
N ARG A 584 -12.90 18.41 -9.00
CA ARG A 584 -12.08 18.91 -10.11
C ARG A 584 -12.57 18.45 -11.47
N PHE A 585 -13.17 17.26 -11.54
CA PHE A 585 -13.70 16.65 -12.76
C PHE A 585 -15.23 16.45 -12.71
N ALA A 586 -15.95 17.22 -11.89
CA ALA A 586 -17.40 17.08 -11.70
C ALA A 586 -18.25 17.20 -12.99
N ASP A 587 -17.76 17.94 -14.00
CA ASP A 587 -18.39 18.06 -15.32
C ASP A 587 -18.05 16.86 -16.27
N HIS A 588 -17.15 15.95 -15.85
CA HIS A 588 -16.64 14.79 -16.58
C HIS A 588 -16.81 13.48 -15.77
N PRO A 589 -18.05 13.00 -15.54
CA PRO A 589 -18.29 11.78 -14.76
C PRO A 589 -17.63 10.53 -15.35
N GLU A 590 -17.49 10.44 -16.67
CA GLU A 590 -16.78 9.36 -17.36
C GLU A 590 -15.28 9.30 -17.02
N LEU A 591 -14.68 10.46 -16.72
CA LEU A 591 -13.29 10.56 -16.25
C LEU A 591 -13.18 10.11 -14.79
N ILE A 592 -14.13 10.48 -13.94
CA ILE A 592 -14.21 10.03 -12.55
C ILE A 592 -14.35 8.50 -12.49
N ASP A 593 -15.25 7.91 -13.29
CA ASP A 593 -15.42 6.46 -13.39
C ASP A 593 -14.14 5.77 -13.89
N ALA A 594 -13.42 6.34 -14.88
CA ALA A 594 -12.17 5.78 -15.40
C ALA A 594 -10.98 5.89 -14.41
N ILE A 595 -10.95 6.93 -13.58
CA ILE A 595 -10.01 7.07 -12.46
C ILE A 595 -10.33 6.03 -11.37
N ALA A 596 -11.62 5.84 -11.05
CA ALA A 596 -12.08 4.89 -10.03
C ALA A 596 -11.96 3.41 -10.44
N ASP A 597 -11.71 3.13 -11.72
CA ASP A 597 -11.36 1.80 -12.25
C ASP A 597 -9.83 1.58 -12.32
N THR A 598 -9.00 2.59 -12.02
CA THR A 598 -7.53 2.51 -12.10
C THR A 598 -6.92 2.16 -10.73
N SER A 599 -6.37 0.96 -10.61
CA SER A 599 -5.75 0.48 -9.37
C SER A 599 -4.25 0.84 -9.27
N LEU A 600 -3.72 0.76 -8.04
CA LEU A 600 -2.28 0.85 -7.77
C LEU A 600 -1.48 -0.23 -8.52
N ALA A 601 -2.04 -1.43 -8.71
CA ALA A 601 -1.38 -2.47 -9.51
C ALA A 601 -1.22 -2.01 -10.98
N ASP A 602 -2.15 -1.23 -11.50
CA ASP A 602 -2.14 -0.73 -12.88
C ASP A 602 -1.04 0.33 -13.06
N ILE A 603 -0.92 1.23 -12.08
CA ILE A 603 0.16 2.23 -11.99
C ILE A 603 1.51 1.51 -11.93
N ILE A 604 1.67 0.48 -11.08
CA ILE A 604 2.92 -0.30 -11.01
C ILE A 604 3.18 -1.03 -12.34
N ALA A 605 2.18 -1.64 -12.97
CA ALA A 605 2.35 -2.40 -14.22
C ALA A 605 2.80 -1.52 -15.41
N ARG A 606 2.30 -0.29 -15.49
CA ARG A 606 2.63 0.66 -16.56
C ARG A 606 3.91 1.47 -16.30
N THR A 607 4.34 1.60 -15.04
CA THR A 607 5.54 2.35 -14.64
C THR A 607 6.75 1.48 -14.23
N SER A 608 6.67 0.14 -14.27
CA SER A 608 7.77 -0.75 -13.87
C SER A 608 8.03 -1.89 -14.87
N GLY A 609 9.10 -2.66 -14.62
CA GLY A 609 9.38 -3.95 -15.28
C GLY A 609 8.71 -5.14 -14.57
N ILE A 610 7.47 -5.00 -14.10
CA ILE A 610 6.72 -6.04 -13.37
C ILE A 610 5.42 -6.37 -14.11
N ASP A 611 5.48 -7.35 -15.01
CA ASP A 611 4.32 -7.81 -15.79
C ASP A 611 3.36 -8.74 -15.01
N TYR A 612 3.67 -9.08 -13.74
CA TYR A 612 2.86 -9.99 -12.91
C TYR A 612 2.73 -9.43 -11.49
N LEU A 613 1.52 -8.98 -11.17
CA LEU A 613 1.11 -8.37 -9.91
C LEU A 613 -0.15 -9.09 -9.39
N TYR A 614 -0.42 -8.94 -8.10
CA TYR A 614 -1.73 -9.26 -7.51
C TYR A 614 -2.57 -7.98 -7.59
N HIS A 615 -3.85 -8.08 -7.99
CA HIS A 615 -4.66 -6.89 -8.29
C HIS A 615 -4.86 -5.95 -7.07
N ASP A 616 -4.95 -6.50 -5.87
CA ASP A 616 -4.84 -5.73 -4.63
C ASP A 616 -3.35 -5.59 -4.29
N ALA A 617 -2.74 -4.48 -4.72
CA ALA A 617 -1.30 -4.27 -4.62
C ALA A 617 -0.79 -4.26 -3.17
N PHE A 618 -1.67 -4.14 -2.17
CA PHE A 618 -1.34 -4.18 -0.75
C PHE A 618 -1.44 -5.57 -0.10
N ALA A 619 -1.83 -6.61 -0.84
CA ALA A 619 -1.99 -7.97 -0.30
C ALA A 619 -0.65 -8.73 -0.21
N ALA A 620 -0.38 -9.34 0.95
CA ALA A 620 0.72 -10.30 1.14
C ALA A 620 0.35 -11.69 0.62
N ALA A 621 0.30 -11.81 -0.71
CA ALA A 621 0.16 -13.08 -1.41
C ALA A 621 1.52 -13.80 -1.55
N ALA A 622 1.56 -15.13 -1.39
CA ALA A 622 2.82 -15.85 -1.62
C ALA A 622 3.10 -15.97 -3.13
N ARG A 623 4.19 -15.35 -3.60
CA ARG A 623 4.63 -15.44 -5.00
C ARG A 623 5.29 -16.79 -5.29
N ILE A 624 4.57 -17.68 -5.97
CA ILE A 624 4.98 -19.05 -6.30
C ILE A 624 5.29 -19.11 -7.80
N GLY A 625 6.57 -18.94 -8.15
CA GLY A 625 7.05 -18.97 -9.54
C GLY A 625 7.61 -20.33 -9.98
N GLY A 626 7.29 -20.73 -11.20
CA GLY A 626 7.88 -21.83 -11.95
C GLY A 626 9.21 -21.46 -12.61
N THR A 627 9.49 -22.09 -13.76
CA THR A 627 10.80 -22.00 -14.43
C THR A 627 10.69 -21.59 -15.90
N LYS A 628 11.03 -22.50 -16.83
CA LYS A 628 10.92 -22.38 -18.30
C LYS A 628 10.72 -23.78 -18.95
N GLY A 629 10.06 -24.68 -18.22
CA GLY A 629 9.62 -26.01 -18.66
C GLY A 629 8.78 -26.70 -17.58
N ASP A 630 7.97 -27.67 -17.99
CA ASP A 630 6.77 -28.21 -17.32
C ASP A 630 6.84 -28.33 -15.78
N ASP A 631 6.28 -27.34 -15.09
CA ASP A 631 6.25 -27.22 -13.64
C ASP A 631 4.92 -27.68 -13.00
N ARG A 632 4.93 -27.83 -11.67
CA ARG A 632 3.75 -28.15 -10.85
C ARG A 632 3.72 -27.26 -9.62
N LEU A 633 2.92 -26.22 -9.70
CA LEU A 633 2.77 -25.19 -8.67
C LEU A 633 1.52 -25.48 -7.83
N SER A 634 1.56 -25.12 -6.55
CA SER A 634 0.42 -25.28 -5.65
C SER A 634 0.50 -24.23 -4.55
N GLY A 635 -0.57 -23.44 -4.42
CA GLY A 635 -0.80 -22.49 -3.35
C GLY A 635 -1.18 -23.17 -2.04
N THR A 636 -1.80 -22.39 -1.16
CA THR A 636 -1.78 -22.62 0.29
C THR A 636 -3.20 -22.73 0.86
N SER A 637 -3.59 -21.77 1.70
CA SER A 637 -4.97 -21.49 2.09
C SER A 637 -5.18 -19.99 2.37
N LYS A 638 -4.33 -19.15 1.77
CA LYS A 638 -4.38 -17.68 1.64
C LYS A 638 -4.47 -17.36 0.14
N GLY A 639 -4.77 -16.11 -0.22
CA GLY A 639 -4.57 -15.66 -1.60
C GLY A 639 -3.10 -15.79 -2.00
N ASP A 640 -2.82 -16.48 -3.10
CA ASP A 640 -1.46 -16.70 -3.60
C ASP A 640 -1.31 -16.25 -5.07
N LEU A 641 -0.10 -15.81 -5.47
CA LEU A 641 0.23 -15.41 -6.84
C LEU A 641 1.08 -16.50 -7.50
N LEU A 642 0.47 -17.30 -8.38
CA LEU A 642 1.12 -18.43 -9.06
C LEU A 642 1.49 -18.04 -10.50
N ILE A 643 2.74 -18.28 -10.91
CA ILE A 643 3.24 -17.94 -12.27
C ILE A 643 4.05 -19.11 -12.84
N GLY A 644 3.58 -19.76 -13.92
CA GLY A 644 4.30 -20.85 -14.60
C GLY A 644 5.49 -20.36 -15.44
N PHE A 645 5.28 -19.26 -16.16
CA PHE A 645 6.13 -18.60 -17.17
C PHE A 645 6.15 -19.27 -18.55
N ALA A 646 6.55 -20.55 -18.62
CA ALA A 646 6.65 -21.30 -19.88
C ALA A 646 6.93 -22.79 -19.63
N GLY A 647 6.24 -23.68 -20.34
CA GLY A 647 6.20 -25.12 -20.10
C GLY A 647 4.76 -25.63 -20.19
N ASP A 648 4.51 -26.95 -20.19
CA ASP A 648 3.14 -27.48 -20.08
C ASP A 648 2.72 -27.56 -18.60
N ASP A 649 2.50 -26.39 -17.98
CA ASP A 649 2.49 -26.18 -16.53
C ASP A 649 1.15 -26.57 -15.86
N ARG A 650 1.18 -26.74 -14.52
CA ARG A 650 -0.04 -27.01 -13.73
C ARG A 650 -0.04 -26.21 -12.45
N LEU A 651 -1.00 -25.29 -12.35
CA LEU A 651 -1.18 -24.35 -11.25
C LEU A 651 -2.44 -24.73 -10.47
N SER A 652 -2.38 -24.58 -9.15
CA SER A 652 -3.51 -24.85 -8.25
C SER A 652 -3.44 -23.92 -7.06
N GLY A 653 -4.27 -22.87 -6.98
CA GLY A 653 -4.31 -21.95 -5.84
C GLY A 653 -4.77 -22.67 -4.57
N GLY A 654 -6.05 -23.03 -4.53
CA GLY A 654 -6.62 -24.06 -3.66
C GLY A 654 -7.60 -23.54 -2.61
N ARG A 655 -7.25 -22.44 -1.93
CA ARG A 655 -8.17 -21.55 -1.20
C ARG A 655 -7.47 -20.21 -0.96
N GLY A 656 -8.18 -19.13 -1.25
CA GLY A 656 -7.66 -17.78 -1.16
C GLY A 656 -8.60 -16.88 -1.92
N ALA A 657 -8.12 -15.76 -2.42
CA ALA A 657 -8.47 -15.32 -3.76
C ALA A 657 -7.16 -15.46 -4.52
N ASP A 658 -7.09 -16.38 -5.48
CA ASP A 658 -5.82 -16.81 -6.06
C ASP A 658 -5.66 -16.23 -7.47
N ASP A 659 -4.56 -15.50 -7.72
CA ASP A 659 -4.23 -14.94 -9.04
C ASP A 659 -3.21 -15.89 -9.72
N LEU A 660 -3.64 -16.59 -10.78
CA LEU A 660 -2.91 -17.66 -11.48
C LEU A 660 -2.57 -17.24 -12.92
N TYR A 661 -1.29 -17.34 -13.29
CA TYR A 661 -0.78 -17.09 -14.64
C TYR A 661 -0.03 -18.31 -15.16
N GLY A 662 -0.50 -18.93 -16.25
CA GLY A 662 0.22 -20.02 -16.93
C GLY A 662 1.49 -19.48 -17.60
N GLY A 663 1.32 -18.90 -18.78
CA GLY A 663 2.30 -18.07 -19.46
C GLY A 663 2.50 -18.46 -20.92
N ARG A 664 3.09 -19.63 -21.18
CA ARG A 664 3.40 -20.14 -22.53
C ARG A 664 3.52 -21.66 -22.56
N GLY A 665 2.48 -22.35 -22.99
CA GLY A 665 2.54 -23.80 -23.17
C GLY A 665 1.19 -24.45 -23.37
N LYS A 666 0.82 -25.36 -22.47
CA LYS A 666 -0.47 -26.08 -22.44
C LYS A 666 -0.86 -26.30 -20.98
N ASP A 667 -1.27 -25.20 -20.40
CA ASP A 667 -1.32 -25.00 -18.97
C ASP A 667 -2.66 -25.45 -18.39
N VAL A 668 -2.64 -25.91 -17.14
CA VAL A 668 -3.87 -26.28 -16.42
C VAL A 668 -3.93 -25.48 -15.12
N LEU A 669 -4.83 -24.50 -15.08
CA LEU A 669 -5.03 -23.59 -13.96
C LEU A 669 -6.27 -23.99 -13.17
N LEU A 670 -6.14 -24.10 -11.84
CA LEU A 670 -7.20 -24.45 -10.92
C LEU A 670 -7.22 -23.43 -9.76
N GLY A 671 -8.18 -22.51 -9.69
CA GLY A 671 -8.33 -21.60 -8.54
C GLY A 671 -8.81 -22.38 -7.32
N GLY A 672 -10.12 -22.66 -7.29
CA GLY A 672 -10.75 -23.75 -6.57
C GLY A 672 -11.59 -23.33 -5.37
N ARG A 673 -11.23 -22.25 -4.65
CA ARG A 673 -12.00 -21.70 -3.51
C ARG A 673 -11.64 -20.24 -3.19
N GLY A 674 -11.73 -19.36 -4.17
CA GLY A 674 -11.74 -17.93 -3.95
C GLY A 674 -12.73 -17.21 -4.84
N SER A 675 -12.56 -15.90 -4.95
CA SER A 675 -12.85 -15.21 -6.19
C SER A 675 -11.51 -15.14 -6.92
N ASP A 676 -11.24 -16.16 -7.72
CA ASP A 676 -9.93 -16.46 -8.28
C ASP A 676 -9.79 -15.80 -9.67
N ARG A 677 -8.59 -15.34 -10.05
CA ARG A 677 -8.29 -14.86 -11.40
C ARG A 677 -7.35 -15.83 -12.10
N LEU A 678 -7.74 -16.32 -13.28
CA LEU A 678 -6.97 -17.29 -14.04
C LEU A 678 -6.67 -16.73 -15.42
N TYR A 679 -5.38 -16.67 -15.77
CA TYR A 679 -4.84 -16.22 -17.05
C TYR A 679 -4.03 -17.37 -17.66
N GLY A 680 -4.49 -17.97 -18.77
CA GLY A 680 -3.75 -19.04 -19.46
C GLY A 680 -2.46 -18.50 -20.05
N GLY A 681 -2.59 -17.77 -21.15
CA GLY A 681 -1.53 -16.92 -21.72
C GLY A 681 -1.36 -17.12 -23.21
N ALA A 682 -0.61 -18.15 -23.61
CA ALA A 682 -0.31 -18.41 -25.02
C ALA A 682 -0.05 -19.90 -25.29
N GLY A 683 -1.01 -20.54 -25.94
CA GLY A 683 -1.12 -21.98 -26.13
C GLY A 683 -2.55 -22.44 -25.85
N ASP A 684 -2.85 -23.74 -26.07
CA ASP A 684 -4.20 -24.27 -25.85
C ASP A 684 -4.28 -24.85 -24.42
N ASP A 685 -4.89 -24.08 -23.51
CA ASP A 685 -4.87 -24.20 -22.05
C ASP A 685 -6.21 -24.73 -21.47
N THR A 686 -6.28 -24.90 -20.14
CA THR A 686 -7.51 -25.31 -19.44
C THR A 686 -7.63 -24.66 -18.07
N LEU A 687 -8.55 -23.70 -17.96
CA LEU A 687 -8.78 -22.88 -16.76
C LEU A 687 -10.03 -23.33 -16.00
N ARG A 688 -9.94 -23.38 -14.67
CA ARG A 688 -11.07 -23.69 -13.78
C ARG A 688 -11.07 -22.81 -12.53
N GLY A 689 -12.00 -21.86 -12.43
CA GLY A 689 -12.22 -21.05 -11.23
C GLY A 689 -12.74 -21.93 -10.09
N GLY A 690 -14.05 -22.16 -10.05
CA GLY A 690 -14.67 -23.26 -9.34
C GLY A 690 -15.64 -22.88 -8.22
N ARG A 691 -15.32 -21.93 -7.31
CA ARG A 691 -16.16 -21.66 -6.11
C ARG A 691 -16.05 -20.24 -5.54
N GLN A 692 -17.13 -19.50 -5.79
CA GLN A 692 -17.32 -18.04 -5.72
C GLN A 692 -17.10 -17.43 -7.10
N ALA A 693 -16.97 -16.10 -7.19
CA ALA A 693 -17.12 -15.37 -8.44
C ALA A 693 -15.74 -15.19 -9.08
N ASP A 694 -15.45 -15.99 -10.10
CA ASP A 694 -14.10 -16.13 -10.66
C ASP A 694 -13.96 -15.41 -12.00
N THR A 695 -12.76 -14.91 -12.33
CA THR A 695 -12.44 -14.30 -13.63
C THR A 695 -11.49 -15.22 -14.40
N LEU A 696 -11.86 -15.60 -15.63
CA LEU A 696 -11.09 -16.52 -16.47
C LEU A 696 -10.78 -15.84 -17.81
N ASP A 697 -9.52 -15.83 -18.19
CA ASP A 697 -8.97 -15.21 -19.39
C ASP A 697 -8.05 -16.24 -20.05
N GLY A 698 -8.48 -16.81 -21.17
CA GLY A 698 -7.72 -17.86 -21.86
C GLY A 698 -6.37 -17.33 -22.36
N GLY A 699 -6.44 -16.32 -23.21
CA GLY A 699 -5.29 -15.74 -23.89
C GLY A 699 -5.32 -16.10 -25.37
N ALA A 700 -4.20 -16.61 -25.90
CA ALA A 700 -4.03 -16.89 -27.32
C ALA A 700 -3.78 -18.38 -27.61
N GLY A 701 -4.84 -19.12 -27.97
CA GLY A 701 -4.82 -20.54 -28.34
C GLY A 701 -6.24 -21.09 -28.52
N ASP A 702 -6.43 -22.42 -28.48
CA ASP A 702 -7.79 -23.02 -28.50
C ASP A 702 -8.21 -23.46 -27.07
N ASP A 703 -8.68 -22.52 -26.23
CA ASP A 703 -8.79 -22.72 -24.78
C ASP A 703 -10.07 -23.44 -24.29
N VAL A 704 -10.03 -23.96 -23.06
CA VAL A 704 -11.22 -24.56 -22.39
C VAL A 704 -11.42 -24.02 -20.97
N LEU A 705 -12.46 -23.20 -20.79
CA LEU A 705 -12.77 -22.45 -19.57
C LEU A 705 -13.94 -23.07 -18.78
N TYR A 706 -13.81 -23.14 -17.46
CA TYR A 706 -14.86 -23.59 -16.54
C TYR A 706 -15.00 -22.60 -15.36
N GLY A 707 -16.11 -21.88 -15.26
CA GLY A 707 -16.37 -20.95 -14.15
C GLY A 707 -16.73 -21.70 -12.87
N GLY A 708 -17.47 -22.80 -12.99
CA GLY A 708 -17.86 -23.64 -11.87
C GLY A 708 -19.05 -23.09 -11.09
N THR A 709 -18.82 -22.24 -10.07
CA THR A 709 -19.92 -21.81 -9.17
C THR A 709 -19.78 -20.42 -8.50
N ARG A 710 -20.19 -19.33 -9.18
CA ARG A 710 -21.23 -18.40 -8.65
C ARG A 710 -21.83 -17.44 -9.67
N ARG A 711 -20.99 -16.65 -10.32
CA ARG A 711 -21.25 -15.63 -11.33
C ARG A 711 -19.86 -15.28 -11.80
N ASP A 712 -19.49 -15.89 -12.90
CA ASP A 712 -18.10 -16.01 -13.28
C ASP A 712 -17.93 -15.22 -14.59
N THR A 713 -16.78 -14.56 -14.78
CA THR A 713 -16.53 -13.65 -15.91
C THR A 713 -15.49 -14.27 -16.83
N PHE A 714 -15.87 -14.57 -18.07
CA PHE A 714 -14.99 -15.10 -19.10
C PHE A 714 -14.53 -13.95 -19.99
N VAL A 715 -13.24 -13.61 -19.98
CA VAL A 715 -12.66 -12.46 -20.69
C VAL A 715 -12.04 -12.92 -22.00
N PHE A 716 -12.36 -12.21 -23.09
CA PHE A 716 -11.77 -12.43 -24.41
C PHE A 716 -11.17 -11.12 -24.92
N LYS A 717 -9.98 -11.20 -25.53
CA LYS A 717 -9.19 -10.05 -26.00
C LYS A 717 -8.13 -10.48 -27.04
N ASP A 718 -7.55 -11.65 -26.82
CA ASP A 718 -6.62 -12.35 -27.70
C ASP A 718 -7.39 -13.39 -28.54
N GLY A 719 -6.76 -13.99 -29.54
CA GLY A 719 -7.45 -14.81 -30.56
C GLY A 719 -7.37 -16.32 -30.34
N GLY A 720 -8.53 -16.98 -30.39
CA GLY A 720 -8.72 -18.42 -30.17
C GLY A 720 -10.08 -18.96 -30.63
N ASP A 721 -10.24 -20.28 -30.79
CA ASP A 721 -11.55 -20.95 -31.00
C ASP A 721 -12.04 -21.56 -29.65
N ASP A 722 -12.26 -20.69 -28.67
CA ASP A 722 -12.34 -21.02 -27.23
C ASP A 722 -13.66 -21.62 -26.77
N HIS A 723 -13.60 -22.58 -25.84
CA HIS A 723 -14.76 -23.26 -25.26
C HIS A 723 -15.08 -22.83 -23.83
N ILE A 724 -16.26 -22.23 -23.59
CA ILE A 724 -16.83 -22.08 -22.26
C ILE A 724 -17.70 -23.31 -21.94
N ALA A 725 -17.16 -24.20 -21.09
CA ALA A 725 -17.66 -25.57 -20.93
C ALA A 725 -18.78 -25.77 -19.89
N ASP A 726 -19.10 -24.76 -19.06
CA ASP A 726 -20.13 -24.85 -18.02
C ASP A 726 -20.99 -23.58 -17.81
N PHE A 727 -21.05 -22.69 -18.83
CA PHE A 727 -21.72 -21.38 -18.78
C PHE A 727 -23.18 -21.45 -18.28
N THR A 728 -23.55 -20.57 -17.34
CA THR A 728 -24.89 -20.50 -16.77
C THR A 728 -25.56 -19.14 -16.98
N TRP A 729 -26.86 -19.07 -16.69
CA TRP A 729 -27.64 -17.84 -16.73
C TRP A 729 -27.12 -16.73 -15.80
N ARG A 730 -26.16 -17.00 -14.92
CA ARG A 730 -25.63 -16.07 -13.92
C ARG A 730 -24.44 -15.27 -14.44
N ASP A 731 -23.70 -15.85 -15.36
CA ASP A 731 -22.31 -15.54 -15.70
C ASP A 731 -22.21 -14.45 -16.78
N ARG A 732 -20.97 -14.01 -17.06
CA ARG A 732 -20.67 -12.93 -18.02
C ARG A 732 -19.56 -13.32 -18.99
N ILE A 733 -19.68 -12.80 -20.21
CA ILE A 733 -18.65 -12.83 -21.25
C ILE A 733 -18.21 -11.39 -21.46
N ASP A 734 -16.93 -11.10 -21.26
CA ASP A 734 -16.36 -9.79 -21.51
C ASP A 734 -15.81 -9.73 -22.93
N LEU A 735 -16.36 -8.80 -23.72
CA LEU A 735 -15.98 -8.51 -25.10
C LEU A 735 -15.52 -7.05 -25.24
N SER A 736 -15.16 -6.37 -24.14
CA SER A 736 -14.78 -4.95 -24.14
C SER A 736 -13.54 -4.62 -24.99
N ALA A 737 -12.68 -5.60 -25.24
CA ALA A 737 -11.54 -5.48 -26.15
C ALA A 737 -11.92 -5.45 -27.65
N TYR A 738 -13.18 -5.75 -28.00
CA TYR A 738 -13.64 -5.94 -29.38
C TYR A 738 -14.54 -4.79 -29.83
N SER A 739 -13.99 -3.92 -30.68
CA SER A 739 -14.67 -2.75 -31.25
C SER A 739 -15.90 -3.04 -32.13
N GLU A 740 -16.19 -4.31 -32.42
CA GLU A 740 -17.40 -4.77 -33.10
C GLU A 740 -18.58 -5.06 -32.14
N PHE A 741 -18.38 -5.02 -30.81
CA PHE A 741 -19.39 -5.37 -29.81
C PHE A 741 -19.70 -4.23 -28.82
N HIS A 742 -20.80 -3.51 -29.08
CA HIS A 742 -21.36 -2.51 -28.15
C HIS A 742 -22.66 -3.00 -27.47
N SER A 743 -23.27 -4.08 -27.98
CA SER A 743 -24.59 -4.53 -27.55
C SER A 743 -24.91 -6.01 -27.82
N LEU A 744 -25.99 -6.49 -27.19
CA LEU A 744 -26.58 -7.80 -27.47
C LEU A 744 -27.12 -7.94 -28.92
N ALA A 745 -27.34 -6.84 -29.64
CA ALA A 745 -27.71 -6.91 -31.05
C ALA A 745 -26.51 -7.38 -31.87
N ASP A 746 -25.36 -6.75 -31.67
CA ASP A 746 -24.12 -7.00 -32.42
C ASP A 746 -23.63 -8.44 -32.18
N VAL A 747 -23.66 -8.90 -30.92
CA VAL A 747 -23.40 -10.31 -30.55
C VAL A 747 -24.30 -11.28 -31.32
N ARG A 748 -25.56 -10.91 -31.62
CA ARG A 748 -26.50 -11.76 -32.36
C ARG A 748 -26.36 -11.69 -33.87
N GLU A 749 -25.73 -10.64 -34.41
CA GLU A 749 -25.37 -10.59 -35.84
C GLU A 749 -24.10 -11.41 -36.12
N HIS A 750 -23.20 -11.53 -35.14
CA HIS A 750 -21.97 -12.32 -35.23
C HIS A 750 -22.06 -13.76 -34.70
N ALA A 751 -23.24 -14.23 -34.24
CA ALA A 751 -23.39 -15.55 -33.62
C ALA A 751 -24.29 -16.55 -34.37
N GLU A 752 -23.85 -17.82 -34.41
CA GLU A 752 -24.66 -18.96 -34.88
C GLU A 752 -24.91 -20.02 -33.79
N THR A 753 -25.80 -20.98 -34.07
CA THR A 753 -26.02 -22.16 -33.21
C THR A 753 -25.45 -23.40 -33.91
N ARG A 754 -24.32 -23.90 -33.41
CA ARG A 754 -23.50 -24.93 -34.06
C ARG A 754 -23.51 -26.21 -33.21
N ARG A 755 -24.18 -27.27 -33.71
CA ARG A 755 -24.30 -28.61 -33.09
C ARG A 755 -25.00 -28.70 -31.70
N GLY A 756 -25.35 -27.57 -31.08
CA GLY A 756 -25.95 -27.48 -29.75
C GLY A 756 -25.46 -26.23 -29.02
N ASN A 757 -24.21 -25.86 -29.30
CA ASN A 757 -23.50 -24.70 -28.76
C ASN A 757 -23.97 -23.40 -29.42
N THR A 758 -23.76 -22.29 -28.73
CA THR A 758 -23.70 -20.96 -29.35
C THR A 758 -22.25 -20.68 -29.73
N VAL A 759 -22.02 -20.18 -30.95
CA VAL A 759 -20.70 -19.71 -31.40
C VAL A 759 -20.83 -18.24 -31.71
N ILE A 760 -20.08 -17.38 -31.04
CA ILE A 760 -19.94 -15.95 -31.33
C ILE A 760 -18.61 -15.81 -32.09
N HIS A 761 -18.62 -15.24 -33.28
CA HIS A 761 -17.39 -15.01 -34.05
C HIS A 761 -16.78 -13.65 -33.67
N LEU A 762 -15.45 -13.64 -33.52
CA LEU A 762 -14.61 -12.49 -33.19
C LEU A 762 -13.70 -12.19 -34.40
N ASP A 763 -13.18 -10.97 -34.53
CA ASP A 763 -12.27 -10.62 -35.65
C ASP A 763 -10.97 -11.47 -35.66
N ASN A 764 -10.64 -12.11 -34.53
CA ASN A 764 -9.45 -12.96 -34.33
C ASN A 764 -9.75 -14.43 -33.91
N GLY A 765 -11.02 -14.85 -33.80
CA GLY A 765 -11.38 -16.13 -33.17
C GLY A 765 -12.89 -16.42 -33.08
N SER A 766 -13.30 -17.29 -32.14
CA SER A 766 -14.70 -17.55 -31.78
C SER A 766 -14.86 -17.89 -30.30
N VAL A 767 -15.89 -17.35 -29.63
CA VAL A 767 -16.34 -17.84 -28.31
C VAL A 767 -17.40 -18.92 -28.50
N ILE A 768 -17.12 -20.13 -28.04
CA ILE A 768 -17.98 -21.31 -28.15
C ILE A 768 -18.58 -21.63 -26.78
N ILE A 769 -19.86 -21.30 -26.60
CA ILE A 769 -20.60 -21.58 -25.37
C ILE A 769 -21.23 -22.97 -25.48
N ASP A 770 -20.68 -23.96 -24.77
CA ASP A 770 -21.13 -25.36 -24.82
C ASP A 770 -22.55 -25.54 -24.25
N ASP A 771 -23.39 -26.30 -24.96
CA ASP A 771 -24.79 -26.64 -24.61
C ASP A 771 -25.74 -25.45 -24.26
N PHE A 772 -25.31 -24.19 -24.45
CA PHE A 772 -26.11 -22.99 -24.19
C PHE A 772 -26.74 -22.42 -25.46
N ALA A 773 -28.02 -22.02 -25.40
CA ALA A 773 -28.78 -21.54 -26.55
C ALA A 773 -28.68 -20.01 -26.76
N LEU A 774 -28.38 -19.59 -28.00
CA LEU A 774 -28.30 -18.19 -28.43
C LEU A 774 -29.58 -17.38 -28.13
N ALA A 775 -30.74 -18.05 -28.17
CA ALA A 775 -32.03 -17.47 -27.81
C ALA A 775 -32.17 -17.12 -26.32
N ASP A 776 -31.32 -17.65 -25.44
CA ASP A 776 -31.34 -17.42 -23.99
C ASP A 776 -30.30 -16.39 -23.49
N LEU A 777 -29.43 -15.91 -24.38
CA LEU A 777 -28.51 -14.79 -24.11
C LEU A 777 -29.24 -13.46 -23.92
N ARG A 778 -28.77 -12.65 -22.96
CA ARG A 778 -29.33 -11.36 -22.50
C ARG A 778 -28.20 -10.35 -22.27
N THR A 779 -28.46 -9.05 -22.33
CA THR A 779 -27.43 -7.99 -22.22
C THR A 779 -26.58 -8.13 -20.94
N LYS A 780 -27.23 -8.42 -19.81
CA LYS A 780 -26.59 -8.71 -18.51
C LYS A 780 -25.60 -9.90 -18.47
N HIS A 781 -25.50 -10.69 -19.54
CA HIS A 781 -24.51 -11.75 -19.75
C HIS A 781 -23.24 -11.24 -20.45
N PHE A 782 -23.16 -9.95 -20.76
CA PHE A 782 -22.05 -9.36 -21.48
C PHE A 782 -21.48 -8.14 -20.78
N ILE A 783 -20.22 -7.83 -21.11
CA ILE A 783 -19.54 -6.56 -20.90
C ILE A 783 -19.03 -6.13 -22.28
N PHE A 784 -19.10 -4.84 -22.59
CA PHE A 784 -18.84 -4.23 -23.90
C PHE A 784 -17.95 -3.00 -23.74
N GLY A 785 -17.30 -2.55 -24.81
CA GLY A 785 -16.35 -1.42 -24.75
C GLY A 785 -17.00 -0.12 -24.26
N ASP A 786 -18.23 0.15 -24.71
CA ASP A 786 -19.00 1.34 -24.33
C ASP A 786 -20.20 0.96 -23.43
N HIS A 787 -20.18 1.36 -22.17
CA HIS A 787 -21.24 1.04 -21.21
C HIS A 787 -22.47 1.96 -21.34
N ILE A 788 -23.36 1.70 -22.30
CA ILE A 788 -24.74 2.27 -22.29
C ILE A 788 -25.74 1.29 -21.64
N ASP A 789 -25.77 1.27 -20.31
CA ASP A 789 -26.65 0.37 -19.53
C ASP A 789 -28.10 0.90 -19.46
N ILE A 790 -28.89 0.71 -20.53
CA ILE A 790 -30.32 1.11 -20.57
C ILE A 790 -31.24 0.02 -19.97
N ALA A 791 -31.40 0.10 -18.64
CA ALA A 791 -32.57 -0.29 -17.82
C ALA A 791 -33.26 -1.67 -18.04
#